data_AF-A0AB73C250-F1
#
_entry.id   AF-A0AB73C250-F1
#
_cell.length_a   1.000
_cell.length_b   1.000
_cell.length_c   1.000
_cell.angle_alpha   90.00
_cell.angle_beta   90.00
_cell.angle_gamma   90.00
#
_symmetry.space_group_name_H-M   'P 1'
#
loop_
_entity.id
_entity.type
_entity.pdbx_description
1 polymer ?
#
loop_
_entity_poly.entity_id
_entity_poly.type
_entity_poly.pdbx_seq_one_letter_code
_entity_poly.pdbx_strand_id
1 'polypeptide(L)'
;MNKRFYITALFIVISQLLQGEKFIVFGDSLSDTGNLARFTYNSGKIYNEHLANYLGEPFPVPNGGSSTLFGGAFGIKPPSLKGPNYAQGGATANTELGMGRTFFSGGFIKFQTEKQIQNFLATKPKKEDLNTLKVVYWIGGNDMRLASEILNKHKVTENPIINKSIQDIGKQVEKLADNGVSFMVIPNVPDIAYTPKFFRQFAENTTLNGKTLFREKKWYRPSGISEESFNQLLDEPNLSTNIKHEEIIKAAIKKLLEMQKGDSSDDNVKKWFQKYQEERDKLSSLGKHFNEGVGKELEKVKKKHSNLVILRPDISSMILEVVAHPEHYGFTNATGTASKTFSGAVANIFHWGAGSGRDRIAAFDPEDGKGGVGGLDKKHLWNKGYHYVFGDEFHPSPEAHRIISDYMISMLESEDGKVQDESVANIDARSSDQAPLAKVNSSSIVEGYEKIDKKYIRGYVPYGALQVKNGGRFHWKGLYLENDGIALSVDGAGSSMLVENFHIENTARINAVAQIENGGNLLLKNGSLQTKRGSKITYPFGIRVNGKDSKVELVNSSLEIQGTQVAGISVGNQGKAEIVSSQILAKGKNAKGLHTWNATVLFNNSEVVSEGVGAWIFSNDIKNNKTNFEMKENSRIYGKEYAMKISPNVTGNKVLADISFQKSKVDGGIFTDAKSESHINMKDSYWKMSKDSSVTKLNLEDSILHFSPENTEEFHELTIRQNYYGKNALLKMKGKLSDDNSPTDKLIILGRAGGNTWIDYRNQGGIGAKTHYGIKIIDLFQKEEKNIFQLLKPVYVGNYEYTLLEGGNDAPDKEDYYLTSTLVSQDGNLYIPLKNRTLALAMPQSLNTLALSPTAFMASRTFALAPRREEAKTIRLYRPKTVMRAFLPYLNVENNYQNIFHIQDRNRLYFSQETSTKNWNDEEIKAKTKSNITKLSYPLYKNFGTFFTYDENTTQVENKTREYFQKATDIGNIKQRNIHVGLYYQHRLFDFLHLDHTLQYAWIRNTFHTEEEKEKVYGHGIAFSSEITAPVPLGANFAFIPHYQIDYFRQKIEDFHDYGIRNYAGGKIAWNKNRFSLETGIDYQWDLRRISGMTIGEDYFSHHDKKNHFIYQVSMEYEVFPNLKVNGKMKRREREERFYEIGVSYKF
;
A
#
# COMPACT_ATOMS: atom_id res chain seq x y z
N MET A 1 7.83 49.67 -25.83
CA MET A 1 6.98 48.89 -24.89
C MET A 1 5.68 48.52 -25.60
N ASN A 2 5.40 47.22 -25.72
CA ASN A 2 4.61 46.64 -26.81
C ASN A 2 3.10 46.62 -26.55
N LYS A 3 2.31 47.24 -27.45
CA LYS A 3 0.84 47.09 -27.58
C LYS A 3 0.36 45.63 -27.60
N ARG A 4 1.22 44.67 -27.95
CA ARG A 4 0.94 43.22 -27.86
C ARG A 4 0.63 42.74 -26.44
N PHE A 5 1.22 43.33 -25.40
CA PHE A 5 0.98 42.90 -24.02
C PHE A 5 -0.44 43.23 -23.54
N TYR A 6 -0.98 44.39 -23.94
CA TYR A 6 -2.36 44.78 -23.59
C TYR A 6 -3.40 43.96 -24.34
N ILE A 7 -3.18 43.62 -25.61
CA ILE A 7 -4.13 42.80 -26.38
C ILE A 7 -4.15 41.36 -25.85
N THR A 8 -3.00 40.78 -25.49
CA THR A 8 -2.95 39.44 -24.88
C THR A 8 -3.55 39.43 -23.47
N ALA A 9 -3.32 40.45 -22.65
CA ALA A 9 -3.97 40.59 -21.34
C ALA A 9 -5.50 40.77 -21.49
N LEU A 10 -5.95 41.57 -22.45
CA LEU A 10 -7.37 41.75 -22.73
C LEU A 10 -8.02 40.46 -23.26
N PHE A 11 -7.33 39.70 -24.12
CA PHE A 11 -7.81 38.39 -24.59
C PHE A 11 -7.87 37.35 -23.47
N ILE A 12 -6.90 37.32 -22.55
CA ILE A 12 -6.92 36.43 -21.38
C ILE A 12 -8.09 36.80 -20.46
N VAL A 13 -8.27 38.09 -20.17
CA VAL A 13 -9.39 38.59 -19.35
C VAL A 13 -10.75 38.31 -20.02
N ILE A 14 -10.88 38.54 -21.33
CA ILE A 14 -12.08 38.23 -22.11
C ILE A 14 -12.34 36.71 -22.13
N SER A 15 -11.30 35.89 -22.30
CA SER A 15 -11.44 34.42 -22.30
C SER A 15 -11.84 33.85 -20.93
N GLN A 16 -11.41 34.46 -19.82
CA GLN A 16 -11.87 34.13 -18.47
C GLN A 16 -13.30 34.62 -18.20
N LEU A 17 -13.69 35.76 -18.76
CA LEU A 17 -15.08 36.29 -18.71
C LEU A 17 -16.06 35.51 -19.60
N LEU A 18 -15.57 34.71 -20.56
CA LEU A 18 -16.37 33.91 -21.49
C LEU A 18 -16.55 32.44 -21.07
N GLN A 19 -15.98 31.98 -19.95
CA GLN A 19 -16.29 30.66 -19.40
C GLN A 19 -17.67 30.71 -18.72
N GLY A 20 -18.63 29.95 -19.24
CA GLY A 20 -19.94 29.79 -18.62
C GLY A 20 -19.81 29.24 -17.19
N GLU A 21 -20.65 29.70 -16.28
CA GLU A 21 -20.61 29.31 -14.87
C GLU A 21 -20.94 27.82 -14.73
N LYS A 22 -20.02 27.04 -14.17
CA LYS A 22 -20.17 25.57 -14.07
C LYS A 22 -20.76 25.07 -12.76
N PHE A 23 -20.91 25.94 -11.76
CA PHE A 23 -21.43 25.57 -10.44
C PHE A 23 -22.71 26.34 -10.14
N ILE A 24 -23.87 25.71 -10.30
CA ILE A 24 -25.19 26.35 -10.17
C ILE A 24 -25.84 25.96 -8.86
N VAL A 25 -26.42 26.93 -8.15
CA VAL A 25 -27.06 26.70 -6.85
C VAL A 25 -28.53 27.10 -6.88
N PHE A 26 -29.40 26.18 -6.47
CA PHE A 26 -30.82 26.39 -6.21
C PHE A 26 -31.14 26.07 -4.75
N GLY A 27 -32.08 26.79 -4.15
CA GLY A 27 -32.49 26.50 -2.78
C GLY A 27 -33.08 27.68 -2.02
N ASP A 28 -32.97 27.57 -0.70
CA ASP A 28 -33.48 28.53 0.28
C ASP A 28 -32.35 29.29 1.01
N SER A 29 -32.63 29.75 2.24
CA SER A 29 -31.70 30.50 3.08
C SER A 29 -30.41 29.74 3.41
N LEU A 30 -30.42 28.40 3.42
CA LEU A 30 -29.21 27.61 3.65
C LEU A 30 -28.17 27.78 2.55
N SER A 31 -28.62 28.16 1.34
CA SER A 31 -27.81 28.26 0.13
C SER A 31 -27.72 29.68 -0.43
N ASP A 32 -28.39 30.66 0.19
CA ASP A 32 -28.44 32.04 -0.28
C ASP A 32 -27.13 32.79 0.06
N THR A 33 -26.34 33.13 -0.96
CA THR A 33 -25.08 33.89 -0.80
C THR A 33 -25.28 35.41 -0.83
N GLY A 34 -26.53 35.89 -0.77
CA GLY A 34 -26.87 37.32 -0.75
C GLY A 34 -27.83 37.78 -1.86
N ASN A 35 -28.67 36.90 -2.40
CA ASN A 35 -29.86 37.29 -3.18
C ASN A 35 -30.86 38.02 -2.29
N LEU A 36 -31.08 37.54 -1.07
CA LEU A 36 -31.71 38.32 0.01
C LEU A 36 -30.69 38.72 1.07
N ALA A 37 -30.03 37.73 1.68
CA ALA A 37 -28.99 37.90 2.67
C ALA A 37 -28.18 36.60 2.82
N ARG A 38 -27.05 36.65 3.53
CA ARG A 38 -26.43 35.44 4.09
C ARG A 38 -27.10 35.14 5.42
N PHE A 39 -27.80 34.01 5.50
CA PHE A 39 -28.48 33.56 6.72
C PHE A 39 -27.54 32.78 7.63
N THR A 40 -26.46 33.44 8.04
CA THR A 40 -25.51 32.90 9.02
C THR A 40 -24.89 34.04 9.82
N TYR A 41 -24.21 33.72 10.91
CA TYR A 41 -23.61 34.71 11.81
C TYR A 41 -22.46 35.48 11.14
N ASN A 42 -22.42 36.81 11.30
CA ASN A 42 -21.32 37.68 10.85
C ASN A 42 -20.96 37.56 9.35
N SER A 43 -21.94 37.30 8.49
CA SER A 43 -21.73 37.17 7.03
C SER A 43 -20.67 36.12 6.64
N GLY A 44 -20.44 35.13 7.51
CA GLY A 44 -19.51 34.03 7.28
C GLY A 44 -19.81 33.27 6.00
N LYS A 45 -18.81 32.57 5.47
CA LYS A 45 -18.98 31.73 4.28
C LYS A 45 -19.96 30.61 4.61
N ILE A 46 -20.90 30.34 3.69
CA ILE A 46 -21.80 29.19 3.79
C ILE A 46 -21.27 28.00 2.99
N TYR A 47 -21.87 26.83 3.15
CA TYR A 47 -21.34 25.55 2.66
C TYR A 47 -21.03 25.53 1.15
N ASN A 48 -21.86 26.17 0.32
CA ASN A 48 -21.72 26.15 -1.13
C ASN A 48 -20.53 27.01 -1.61
N GLU A 49 -20.07 27.97 -0.82
CA GLU A 49 -18.87 28.77 -1.09
C GLU A 49 -17.60 27.93 -0.87
N HIS A 50 -17.59 27.12 0.20
CA HIS A 50 -16.52 26.16 0.47
C HIS A 50 -16.48 25.04 -0.58
N LEU A 51 -17.65 24.54 -0.97
CA LEU A 51 -17.78 23.51 -1.99
C LEU A 51 -17.34 24.01 -3.37
N ALA A 52 -17.71 25.24 -3.76
CA ALA A 52 -17.25 25.85 -5.01
C ALA A 52 -15.72 25.95 -5.05
N ASN A 53 -15.11 26.42 -3.96
CA ASN A 53 -13.66 26.48 -3.81
C ASN A 53 -13.01 25.09 -3.97
N TYR A 54 -13.56 24.05 -3.31
CA TYR A 54 -13.09 22.67 -3.48
C TYR A 54 -13.24 22.14 -4.92
N LEU A 55 -14.28 22.57 -5.66
CA LEU A 55 -14.51 22.15 -7.04
C LEU A 55 -13.68 22.95 -8.05
N GLY A 56 -12.87 23.92 -7.58
CA GLY A 56 -12.08 24.81 -8.43
C GLY A 56 -12.93 25.84 -9.16
N GLU A 57 -14.14 26.10 -8.67
CA GLU A 57 -15.13 26.97 -9.29
C GLU A 57 -15.11 28.36 -8.63
N PRO A 58 -15.44 29.42 -9.39
CA PRO A 58 -15.59 30.74 -8.82
C PRO A 58 -16.62 30.78 -7.69
N PHE A 59 -16.47 31.77 -6.82
CA PHE A 59 -17.45 32.04 -5.77
C PHE A 59 -18.87 32.15 -6.36
N PRO A 60 -19.87 31.44 -5.82
CA PRO A 60 -21.22 31.45 -6.37
C PRO A 60 -21.93 32.75 -6.03
N VAL A 61 -21.69 33.79 -6.84
CA VAL A 61 -22.26 35.11 -6.65
C VAL A 61 -23.79 35.08 -6.82
N PRO A 62 -24.55 35.86 -6.04
CA PRO A 62 -25.99 35.97 -6.18
C PRO A 62 -26.43 36.39 -7.59
N ASN A 63 -27.46 35.75 -8.13
CA ASN A 63 -28.10 36.12 -9.41
C ASN A 63 -29.03 37.35 -9.33
N GLY A 64 -28.88 38.17 -8.27
CA GLY A 64 -29.59 39.44 -8.16
C GLY A 64 -31.10 39.26 -8.03
N GLY A 65 -31.54 38.32 -7.20
CA GLY A 65 -32.94 37.89 -7.00
C GLY A 65 -33.94 38.93 -6.48
N SER A 66 -33.83 40.19 -6.90
CA SER A 66 -34.57 41.32 -6.37
C SER A 66 -35.48 41.99 -7.42
N SER A 67 -35.64 41.45 -8.62
CA SER A 67 -36.63 41.99 -9.58
C SER A 67 -38.07 41.81 -9.07
N THR A 68 -38.33 40.80 -8.24
CA THR A 68 -39.68 40.51 -7.70
C THR A 68 -40.05 41.37 -6.49
N LEU A 69 -39.11 41.71 -5.61
CA LEU A 69 -39.40 42.52 -4.41
C LEU A 69 -39.33 44.02 -4.71
N PHE A 70 -38.37 44.46 -5.53
CA PHE A 70 -38.12 45.88 -5.82
C PHE A 70 -38.69 46.33 -7.15
N GLY A 71 -38.72 45.46 -8.17
CA GLY A 71 -39.31 45.79 -9.47
C GLY A 71 -40.84 45.82 -9.45
N GLY A 72 -41.48 45.05 -8.56
CA GLY A 72 -42.95 44.98 -8.43
C GLY A 72 -43.56 45.93 -7.40
N ALA A 73 -42.94 46.08 -6.21
CA ALA A 73 -43.50 46.90 -5.13
C ALA A 73 -42.93 48.34 -5.05
N PHE A 74 -41.73 48.58 -5.60
CA PHE A 74 -41.02 49.86 -5.45
C PHE A 74 -40.54 50.49 -6.76
N GLY A 75 -40.75 49.85 -7.93
CA GLY A 75 -40.32 50.36 -9.24
C GLY A 75 -38.78 50.46 -9.42
N ILE A 76 -37.99 49.90 -8.51
CA ILE A 76 -36.53 49.94 -8.55
C ILE A 76 -36.04 48.71 -9.31
N LYS A 77 -35.34 48.92 -10.43
CA LYS A 77 -34.57 47.86 -11.11
C LYS A 77 -33.28 47.63 -10.32
N PRO A 78 -33.14 46.52 -9.57
CA PRO A 78 -31.86 46.20 -8.96
C PRO A 78 -30.85 45.90 -10.08
N PRO A 79 -29.53 46.06 -9.81
CA PRO A 79 -28.51 45.61 -10.75
C PRO A 79 -28.76 44.13 -11.11
N SER A 80 -28.83 43.81 -12.40
CA SER A 80 -28.92 42.42 -12.86
C SER A 80 -27.58 41.73 -12.62
N LEU A 81 -27.41 41.17 -11.43
CA LEU A 81 -26.30 40.24 -11.21
C LEU A 81 -26.65 38.97 -11.99
N LYS A 82 -25.82 38.60 -12.97
CA LYS A 82 -25.98 37.36 -13.77
C LYS A 82 -25.17 36.23 -13.14
N GLY A 83 -25.39 35.98 -11.85
CA GLY A 83 -24.60 35.05 -11.05
C GLY A 83 -25.18 33.63 -11.04
N PRO A 84 -24.40 32.63 -10.57
CA PRO A 84 -24.83 31.23 -10.68
C PRO A 84 -25.66 30.76 -9.48
N ASN A 85 -25.80 31.60 -8.44
CA ASN A 85 -26.60 31.27 -7.28
C ASN A 85 -28.00 31.88 -7.38
N TYR A 86 -29.00 31.02 -7.54
CA TYR A 86 -30.41 31.37 -7.64
C TYR A 86 -31.16 31.17 -6.31
N ALA A 87 -30.51 30.63 -5.28
CA ALA A 87 -31.14 30.38 -3.98
C ALA A 87 -31.62 31.67 -3.31
N GLN A 88 -32.78 31.63 -2.67
CA GLN A 88 -33.42 32.79 -2.04
C GLN A 88 -33.96 32.41 -0.67
N GLY A 89 -33.60 33.19 0.36
CA GLY A 89 -34.17 33.03 1.71
C GLY A 89 -35.70 32.92 1.71
N GLY A 90 -36.22 31.92 2.41
CA GLY A 90 -37.66 31.66 2.51
C GLY A 90 -38.30 30.97 1.29
N ALA A 91 -37.51 30.52 0.31
CA ALA A 91 -38.03 29.73 -0.81
C ALA A 91 -38.61 28.38 -0.35
N THR A 92 -39.69 27.94 -1.00
CA THR A 92 -40.29 26.61 -0.81
C THR A 92 -40.13 25.75 -2.06
N ALA A 93 -40.10 24.43 -1.86
CA ALA A 93 -40.20 23.49 -2.97
C ALA A 93 -41.62 23.44 -3.53
N ASN A 94 -42.61 23.47 -2.63
CA ASN A 94 -44.02 23.42 -2.96
C ASN A 94 -44.45 24.67 -3.74
N THR A 95 -44.99 24.46 -4.93
CA THR A 95 -45.38 25.54 -5.86
C THR A 95 -46.62 26.33 -5.40
N GLU A 96 -47.37 25.81 -4.44
CA GLU A 96 -48.59 26.44 -3.94
C GLU A 96 -48.31 27.42 -2.78
N LEU A 97 -47.21 27.22 -2.05
CA LEU A 97 -46.81 28.01 -0.88
C LEU A 97 -46.15 29.36 -1.24
N GLY A 98 -45.97 30.25 -0.26
CA GLY A 98 -45.25 31.52 -0.39
C GLY A 98 -45.01 32.20 0.97
N MET A 99 -44.08 33.16 1.04
CA MET A 99 -43.92 33.99 2.23
C MET A 99 -45.10 34.98 2.35
N GLY A 100 -45.50 35.25 3.60
CA GLY A 100 -46.74 35.94 3.96
C GLY A 100 -46.98 37.33 3.34
N ARG A 101 -48.17 37.88 3.62
CA ARG A 101 -48.76 39.09 3.00
C ARG A 101 -47.82 40.30 3.00
N THR A 102 -47.69 40.98 1.86
CA THR A 102 -47.11 42.33 1.81
C THR A 102 -48.08 43.36 2.39
N PHE A 103 -47.55 44.31 3.19
CA PHE A 103 -48.32 45.36 3.86
C PHE A 103 -49.10 46.32 2.92
N PHE A 104 -48.75 46.41 1.63
CA PHE A 104 -49.27 47.48 0.75
C PHE A 104 -50.11 47.02 -0.47
N SER A 105 -50.15 45.74 -0.83
CA SER A 105 -50.86 45.30 -2.07
C SER A 105 -51.70 44.02 -1.97
N GLY A 106 -51.77 43.37 -0.80
CA GLY A 106 -52.55 42.13 -0.65
C GLY A 106 -52.04 40.92 -1.47
N GLY A 107 -50.94 41.06 -2.22
CA GLY A 107 -50.27 39.99 -2.94
C GLY A 107 -49.26 39.21 -2.08
N PHE A 108 -49.12 37.91 -2.34
CA PHE A 108 -48.08 37.07 -1.73
C PHE A 108 -46.78 37.17 -2.55
N ILE A 109 -45.64 37.48 -1.92
CA ILE A 109 -44.34 37.32 -2.59
C ILE A 109 -43.96 35.85 -2.49
N LYS A 110 -44.04 35.20 -3.64
CA LYS A 110 -43.88 33.76 -3.83
C LYS A 110 -42.47 33.45 -4.33
N PHE A 111 -41.57 33.08 -3.41
CA PHE A 111 -40.24 32.52 -3.71
C PHE A 111 -40.34 31.00 -3.78
N GLN A 112 -40.09 30.43 -4.97
CA GLN A 112 -40.10 28.98 -5.18
C GLN A 112 -38.88 28.56 -5.99
N THR A 113 -38.33 27.38 -5.67
CA THR A 113 -37.25 26.77 -6.45
C THR A 113 -37.65 26.50 -7.89
N GLU A 114 -38.95 26.26 -8.15
CA GLU A 114 -39.47 26.10 -9.52
C GLU A 114 -39.18 27.34 -10.38
N LYS A 115 -39.41 28.54 -9.83
CA LYS A 115 -39.12 29.81 -10.52
C LYS A 115 -37.63 30.05 -10.67
N GLN A 116 -36.82 29.65 -9.68
CA GLN A 116 -35.37 29.72 -9.78
C GLN A 116 -34.86 28.88 -10.97
N ILE A 117 -35.35 27.65 -11.12
CA ILE A 117 -35.03 26.76 -12.24
C ILE A 117 -35.55 27.33 -13.56
N GLN A 118 -36.78 27.86 -13.60
CA GLN A 118 -37.33 28.50 -14.80
C GLN A 118 -36.46 29.69 -15.25
N ASN A 119 -36.04 30.53 -14.30
CA ASN A 119 -35.17 31.67 -14.59
C ASN A 119 -33.81 31.23 -15.13
N PHE A 120 -33.22 30.18 -14.55
CA PHE A 120 -31.97 29.60 -15.05
C PHE A 120 -32.13 29.08 -16.48
N LEU A 121 -33.15 28.26 -16.76
CA LEU A 121 -33.38 27.71 -18.09
C LEU A 121 -33.76 28.78 -19.13
N ALA A 122 -34.39 29.88 -18.70
CA ALA A 122 -34.70 31.02 -19.56
C ALA A 122 -33.46 31.76 -20.06
N THR A 123 -32.29 31.59 -19.43
CA THR A 123 -31.01 32.09 -19.95
C THR A 123 -30.55 31.34 -21.22
N LYS A 124 -31.26 30.26 -21.60
CA LYS A 124 -30.98 29.39 -22.75
C LYS A 124 -29.54 28.84 -22.73
N PRO A 125 -29.12 28.18 -21.63
CA PRO A 125 -27.81 27.55 -21.58
C PRO A 125 -27.70 26.47 -22.68
N LYS A 126 -26.52 26.35 -23.30
CA LYS A 126 -26.32 25.30 -24.31
C LYS A 126 -26.41 23.94 -23.62
N LYS A 127 -27.02 22.97 -24.30
CA LYS A 127 -27.17 21.60 -23.78
C LYS A 127 -25.84 20.93 -23.45
N GLU A 128 -24.79 21.23 -24.22
CA GLU A 128 -23.42 20.78 -23.99
C GLU A 128 -22.77 21.41 -22.75
N ASP A 129 -23.22 22.58 -22.30
CA ASP A 129 -22.72 23.19 -21.07
C ASP A 129 -23.44 22.59 -19.86
N LEU A 130 -24.74 22.29 -20.00
CA LEU A 130 -25.58 21.70 -18.95
C LEU A 130 -25.06 20.35 -18.41
N ASN A 131 -24.49 19.50 -19.28
CA ASN A 131 -23.95 18.21 -18.87
C ASN A 131 -22.60 18.30 -18.13
N THR A 132 -21.99 19.49 -18.09
CA THR A 132 -20.77 19.77 -17.33
C THR A 132 -21.04 20.51 -16.03
N LEU A 133 -22.30 20.86 -15.76
CA LEU A 133 -22.66 21.60 -14.56
C LEU A 133 -22.61 20.73 -13.31
N LYS A 134 -22.10 21.35 -12.25
CA LYS A 134 -22.20 20.88 -10.87
C LYS A 134 -23.37 21.62 -10.22
N VAL A 135 -24.53 20.97 -10.13
CA VAL A 135 -25.74 21.62 -9.58
C VAL A 135 -25.90 21.27 -8.11
N VAL A 136 -26.14 22.27 -7.27
CA VAL A 136 -26.59 22.09 -5.89
C VAL A 136 -28.06 22.45 -5.81
N TYR A 137 -28.89 21.57 -5.27
CA TYR A 137 -30.32 21.78 -5.05
C TYR A 137 -30.67 21.41 -3.61
N TRP A 138 -30.79 22.39 -2.73
CA TRP A 138 -31.11 22.16 -1.31
C TRP A 138 -32.32 22.97 -0.87
N ILE A 139 -33.41 22.27 -0.54
CA ILE A 139 -34.72 22.87 -0.26
C ILE A 139 -35.52 21.98 0.70
N GLY A 140 -36.51 22.57 1.36
CA GLY A 140 -37.54 21.87 2.13
C GLY A 140 -37.66 22.34 3.58
N GLY A 141 -36.70 23.12 4.09
CA GLY A 141 -36.75 23.65 5.46
C GLY A 141 -37.97 24.55 5.69
N ASN A 142 -38.30 25.43 4.73
CA ASN A 142 -39.47 26.29 4.80
C ASN A 142 -40.79 25.51 4.66
N ASP A 143 -40.81 24.47 3.82
CA ASP A 143 -41.94 23.56 3.66
C ASP A 143 -42.22 22.80 4.97
N MET A 144 -41.16 22.29 5.64
CA MET A 144 -41.26 21.65 6.96
C MET A 144 -41.82 22.60 8.01
N ARG A 145 -41.30 23.84 8.06
CA ARG A 145 -41.77 24.85 9.01
C ARG A 145 -43.27 25.11 8.85
N LEU A 146 -43.74 25.32 7.61
CA LEU A 146 -45.17 25.54 7.34
C LEU A 146 -46.03 24.31 7.63
N ALA A 147 -45.52 23.11 7.33
CA ALA A 147 -46.23 21.87 7.62
C ALA A 147 -46.35 21.57 9.12
N SER A 148 -45.40 22.02 9.92
CA SER A 148 -45.43 21.86 11.39
C SER A 148 -46.62 22.60 12.03
N GLU A 149 -47.07 23.73 11.44
CA GLU A 149 -48.18 24.54 11.94
C GLU A 149 -49.54 23.80 11.89
N ILE A 150 -49.67 22.80 11.00
CA ILE A 150 -50.87 21.98 10.84
C ILE A 150 -50.68 20.54 11.31
N LEU A 151 -49.57 20.23 12.00
CA LEU A 151 -49.19 18.87 12.37
C LEU A 151 -50.21 18.21 13.32
N ASN A 152 -50.90 19.01 14.14
CA ASN A 152 -51.97 18.51 15.01
C ASN A 152 -53.29 18.18 14.26
N LYS A 153 -53.41 18.55 12.98
CA LYS A 153 -54.63 18.36 12.18
C LYS A 153 -54.55 17.16 11.24
N HIS A 154 -53.36 16.62 10.98
CA HIS A 154 -53.14 15.53 10.02
C HIS A 154 -52.10 14.55 10.56
N LYS A 155 -52.20 13.28 10.17
CA LYS A 155 -51.10 12.33 10.41
C LYS A 155 -49.87 12.74 9.60
N VAL A 156 -48.68 12.40 10.10
CA VAL A 156 -47.40 12.68 9.43
C VAL A 156 -47.40 12.25 7.95
N THR A 157 -47.87 11.04 7.66
CA THR A 157 -47.91 10.48 6.29
C THR A 157 -48.98 11.09 5.38
N GLU A 158 -49.97 11.76 5.96
CA GLU A 158 -51.11 12.36 5.25
C GLU A 158 -50.98 13.90 5.16
N ASN A 159 -49.85 14.47 5.59
CA ASN A 159 -49.64 15.92 5.58
C ASN A 159 -49.64 16.45 4.13
N PRO A 160 -50.62 17.28 3.72
CA PRO A 160 -50.78 17.69 2.33
C PRO A 160 -49.65 18.61 1.85
N ILE A 161 -49.08 19.42 2.74
CA ILE A 161 -47.97 20.32 2.40
C ILE A 161 -46.74 19.50 2.04
N ILE A 162 -46.42 18.48 2.85
CA ILE A 162 -45.23 17.65 2.67
C ILE A 162 -45.34 16.72 1.46
N ASN A 163 -46.49 16.08 1.30
CA ASN A 163 -46.72 15.19 0.16
C ASN A 163 -46.63 15.94 -1.18
N LYS A 164 -47.16 17.17 -1.25
CA LYS A 164 -47.01 18.03 -2.42
C LYS A 164 -45.55 18.48 -2.63
N SER A 165 -44.85 18.84 -1.56
CA SER A 165 -43.43 19.24 -1.62
C SER A 165 -42.54 18.13 -2.18
N ILE A 166 -42.72 16.89 -1.73
CA ILE A 166 -42.00 15.70 -2.21
C ILE A 166 -42.19 15.55 -3.73
N GLN A 167 -43.43 15.62 -4.21
CA GLN A 167 -43.75 15.49 -5.63
C GLN A 167 -43.15 16.63 -6.47
N ASP A 168 -43.21 17.87 -5.98
CA ASP A 168 -42.67 19.02 -6.69
C ASP A 168 -41.14 18.96 -6.79
N ILE A 169 -40.44 18.46 -5.77
CA ILE A 169 -38.98 18.23 -5.84
C ILE A 169 -38.65 17.21 -6.93
N GLY A 170 -39.38 16.08 -6.97
CA GLY A 170 -39.21 15.06 -8.02
C GLY A 170 -39.33 15.67 -9.42
N LYS A 171 -40.41 16.43 -9.68
CA LYS A 171 -40.65 17.10 -10.97
C LYS A 171 -39.58 18.14 -11.31
N GLN A 172 -39.10 18.91 -10.34
CA GLN A 172 -38.09 19.94 -10.55
C GLN A 172 -36.72 19.35 -10.89
N VAL A 173 -36.32 18.28 -10.19
CA VAL A 173 -35.09 17.54 -10.47
C VAL A 173 -35.17 16.84 -11.83
N GLU A 174 -36.30 16.21 -12.13
CA GLU A 174 -36.57 15.62 -13.45
C GLU A 174 -36.46 16.66 -14.56
N LYS A 175 -37.03 17.86 -14.37
CA LYS A 175 -36.92 18.96 -15.34
C LYS A 175 -35.47 19.36 -15.63
N LEU A 176 -34.61 19.42 -14.61
CA LEU A 176 -33.18 19.71 -14.81
C LEU A 176 -32.48 18.57 -15.57
N ALA A 177 -32.79 17.31 -15.24
CA ALA A 177 -32.25 16.13 -15.90
C ALA A 177 -32.70 16.02 -17.38
N ASP A 178 -33.99 16.27 -17.67
CA ASP A 178 -34.56 16.34 -19.02
C ASP A 178 -33.85 17.39 -19.89
N ASN A 179 -33.35 18.48 -19.28
CA ASN A 179 -32.59 19.53 -19.97
C ASN A 179 -31.09 19.20 -20.12
N GLY A 180 -30.58 18.12 -19.52
CA GLY A 180 -29.22 17.62 -19.75
C GLY A 180 -28.27 17.77 -18.56
N VAL A 181 -28.74 18.20 -17.39
CA VAL A 181 -27.93 18.16 -16.16
C VAL A 181 -27.68 16.71 -15.77
N SER A 182 -26.41 16.35 -15.60
CA SER A 182 -25.95 14.97 -15.34
C SER A 182 -25.40 14.76 -13.93
N PHE A 183 -25.11 15.83 -13.18
CA PHE A 183 -24.60 15.75 -11.81
C PHE A 183 -25.30 16.75 -10.89
N MET A 184 -25.85 16.25 -9.77
CA MET A 184 -26.51 17.08 -8.76
C MET A 184 -26.12 16.66 -7.34
N VAL A 185 -25.94 17.65 -6.47
CA VAL A 185 -25.86 17.48 -5.02
C VAL A 185 -27.21 17.90 -4.44
N ILE A 186 -27.93 16.93 -3.85
CA ILE A 186 -29.27 17.13 -3.29
C ILE A 186 -29.26 16.70 -1.83
N PRO A 187 -28.86 17.58 -0.90
CA PRO A 187 -28.85 17.24 0.52
C PRO A 187 -30.26 17.02 1.04
N ASN A 188 -30.42 16.14 2.02
CA ASN A 188 -31.70 15.98 2.70
C ASN A 188 -31.96 17.16 3.68
N VAL A 189 -33.19 17.30 4.13
CA VAL A 189 -33.54 18.37 5.08
C VAL A 189 -33.01 17.98 6.47
N PRO A 190 -32.30 18.89 7.18
CA PRO A 190 -31.87 18.66 8.56
C PRO A 190 -33.05 18.37 9.49
N ASP A 191 -32.84 17.65 10.59
CA ASP A 191 -33.88 17.46 11.59
C ASP A 191 -34.13 18.77 12.36
N ILE A 192 -35.17 19.50 11.94
CA ILE A 192 -35.50 20.82 12.52
C ILE A 192 -36.03 20.75 13.95
N ALA A 193 -36.34 19.56 14.47
CA ALA A 193 -36.80 19.38 15.85
C ALA A 193 -35.69 19.63 16.89
N TYR A 194 -34.43 19.68 16.46
CA TYR A 194 -33.27 20.01 17.30
C TYR A 194 -32.84 21.47 17.18
N THR A 195 -33.60 22.30 16.45
CA THR A 195 -33.31 23.74 16.35
C THR A 195 -33.74 24.47 17.63
N PRO A 196 -33.04 25.55 18.02
CA PRO A 196 -33.48 26.41 19.12
C PRO A 196 -34.89 26.96 18.90
N LYS A 197 -35.30 27.16 17.63
CA LYS A 197 -36.66 27.58 17.27
C LYS A 197 -37.72 26.61 17.75
N PHE A 198 -37.49 25.31 17.62
CA PHE A 198 -38.44 24.30 18.05
C PHE A 198 -38.69 24.38 19.55
N PHE A 199 -37.64 24.47 20.37
CA PHE A 199 -37.80 24.59 21.83
C PHE A 199 -38.56 25.87 22.21
N ARG A 200 -38.28 26.99 21.55
CA ARG A 200 -39.04 28.24 21.74
C ARG A 200 -40.53 28.06 21.41
N GLN A 201 -40.84 27.49 20.25
CA GLN A 201 -42.22 27.24 19.84
C GLN A 201 -42.94 26.26 20.77
N PHE A 202 -42.26 25.22 21.23
CA PHE A 202 -42.78 24.30 22.23
C PHE A 202 -43.12 25.04 23.52
N ALA A 203 -42.19 25.86 24.02
CA ALA A 203 -42.39 26.58 25.28
C ALA A 203 -43.53 27.63 25.18
N GLU A 204 -43.66 28.30 24.03
CA GLU A 204 -44.68 29.33 23.77
C GLU A 204 -46.08 28.75 23.54
N ASN A 205 -46.20 27.67 22.76
CA ASN A 205 -47.47 27.25 22.17
C ASN A 205 -48.02 25.94 22.74
N THR A 206 -47.17 25.08 23.29
CA THR A 206 -47.63 23.80 23.87
C THR A 206 -48.25 24.04 25.23
N THR A 207 -49.42 23.44 25.46
CA THR A 207 -50.08 23.51 26.76
C THR A 207 -50.04 22.17 27.48
N LEU A 208 -49.77 22.22 28.78
CA LEU A 208 -49.96 21.10 29.71
C LEU A 208 -50.91 21.57 30.81
N ASN A 209 -52.04 20.87 30.99
CA ASN A 209 -53.11 21.29 31.91
C ASN A 209 -53.60 22.75 31.68
N GLY A 210 -53.66 23.18 30.42
CA GLY A 210 -54.13 24.52 30.04
C GLY A 210 -53.13 25.66 30.26
N LYS A 211 -51.89 25.38 30.69
CA LYS A 211 -50.82 26.38 30.87
C LYS A 211 -49.70 26.18 29.85
N THR A 212 -49.09 27.27 29.38
CA THR A 212 -47.86 27.24 28.57
C THR A 212 -46.62 27.29 29.47
N LEU A 213 -45.47 26.88 28.95
CA LEU A 213 -44.20 26.86 29.70
C LEU A 213 -43.50 28.23 29.69
N PHE A 214 -43.67 28.98 28.61
CA PHE A 214 -43.11 30.31 28.41
C PHE A 214 -44.19 31.27 27.85
N ARG A 215 -44.04 32.54 28.20
CA ARG A 215 -44.85 33.65 27.71
C ARG A 215 -43.97 34.88 27.64
N GLU A 216 -43.79 35.39 26.43
CA GLU A 216 -42.93 36.52 26.15
C GLU A 216 -43.45 37.82 26.81
N LYS A 217 -42.55 38.57 27.44
CA LYS A 217 -42.82 39.92 27.94
C LYS A 217 -42.91 40.90 26.77
N LYS A 218 -44.05 41.58 26.61
CA LYS A 218 -44.26 42.61 25.57
C LYS A 218 -44.60 43.95 26.19
N TRP A 219 -44.44 45.05 25.44
CA TRP A 219 -44.73 46.40 25.95
C TRP A 219 -46.18 46.56 26.46
N TYR A 220 -47.13 45.85 25.84
CA TYR A 220 -48.55 45.82 26.22
C TYR A 220 -48.90 44.68 27.20
N ARG A 221 -47.92 43.86 27.60
CA ARG A 221 -48.05 42.71 28.51
C ARG A 221 -46.78 42.58 29.37
N PRO A 222 -46.69 43.33 30.48
CA PRO A 222 -45.47 43.40 31.30
C PRO A 222 -45.19 42.14 32.11
N SER A 223 -46.18 41.24 32.29
CA SER A 223 -46.00 39.93 32.90
C SER A 223 -45.53 38.90 31.86
N GLY A 224 -44.27 38.46 31.99
CA GLY A 224 -43.65 37.49 31.10
C GLY A 224 -42.13 37.45 31.26
N ILE A 225 -41.50 36.51 30.57
CA ILE A 225 -40.04 36.37 30.52
C ILE A 225 -39.53 37.16 29.30
N SER A 226 -38.45 37.91 29.46
CA SER A 226 -37.85 38.64 28.33
C SER A 226 -37.21 37.67 27.33
N GLU A 227 -37.19 38.01 26.06
CA GLU A 227 -36.52 37.21 25.03
C GLU A 227 -35.04 36.95 25.37
N GLU A 228 -34.37 37.94 25.96
CA GLU A 228 -32.98 37.83 26.39
C GLU A 228 -32.80 36.82 27.53
N SER A 229 -33.69 36.86 28.53
CA SER A 229 -33.72 35.88 29.61
C SER A 229 -34.02 34.47 29.10
N PHE A 230 -34.85 34.32 28.07
CA PHE A 230 -35.12 33.02 27.45
C PHE A 230 -33.88 32.47 26.73
N ASN A 231 -33.22 33.29 25.92
CA ASN A 231 -32.04 32.87 25.16
C ASN A 231 -30.87 32.49 26.09
N GLN A 232 -30.72 33.18 27.23
CA GLN A 232 -29.75 32.82 28.26
C GLN A 232 -29.95 31.40 28.83
N LEU A 233 -31.18 30.87 28.85
CA LEU A 233 -31.45 29.53 29.38
C LEU A 233 -30.81 28.41 28.57
N LEU A 234 -30.71 28.59 27.26
CA LEU A 234 -30.10 27.63 26.33
C LEU A 234 -28.59 27.87 26.17
N ASP A 235 -28.08 28.98 26.70
CA ASP A 235 -26.66 29.34 26.75
C ASP A 235 -25.98 28.90 28.07
N GLU A 236 -26.64 29.09 29.22
CA GLU A 236 -26.08 28.89 30.57
C GLU A 236 -25.64 27.44 30.94
N PRO A 237 -26.33 26.35 30.56
CA PRO A 237 -25.96 25.01 31.00
C PRO A 237 -24.80 24.37 30.21
N ASN A 238 -24.26 25.04 29.19
CA ASN A 238 -23.25 24.47 28.28
C ASN A 238 -21.77 24.72 28.68
N LEU A 239 -21.52 25.23 29.89
CA LEU A 239 -20.15 25.53 30.36
C LEU A 239 -19.42 24.32 30.96
N SER A 240 -20.06 23.15 31.11
CA SER A 240 -19.38 21.91 31.48
C SER A 240 -19.37 20.92 30.31
N THR A 241 -18.17 20.49 29.91
CA THR A 241 -17.95 19.42 28.93
C THR A 241 -18.75 18.17 29.31
N ASN A 242 -19.50 17.58 28.37
CA ASN A 242 -20.27 16.31 28.44
C ASN A 242 -21.75 16.36 28.88
N ILE A 243 -22.43 17.52 28.93
CA ILE A 243 -23.89 17.52 29.16
C ILE A 243 -24.63 17.22 27.85
N LYS A 244 -25.49 16.19 27.85
CA LYS A 244 -26.34 15.83 26.70
C LYS A 244 -27.40 16.90 26.41
N HIS A 245 -27.73 17.11 25.14
CA HIS A 245 -28.80 18.02 24.67
C HIS A 245 -30.09 17.92 25.52
N GLU A 246 -30.55 16.70 25.80
CA GLU A 246 -31.77 16.46 26.58
C GLU A 246 -31.71 16.99 28.02
N GLU A 247 -30.56 16.92 28.69
CA GLU A 247 -30.39 17.43 30.05
C GLU A 247 -30.41 18.95 30.09
N ILE A 248 -29.86 19.61 29.05
CA ILE A 248 -29.95 21.07 28.87
C ILE A 248 -31.39 21.51 28.72
N ILE A 249 -32.15 20.84 27.85
CA ILE A 249 -33.57 21.14 27.64
C ILE A 249 -34.38 20.94 28.93
N LYS A 250 -34.13 19.84 29.67
CA LYS A 250 -34.79 19.58 30.94
C LYS A 250 -34.46 20.64 32.01
N ALA A 251 -33.21 21.10 32.08
CA ALA A 251 -32.80 22.21 32.94
C ALA A 251 -33.47 23.53 32.55
N ALA A 252 -33.56 23.83 31.25
CA ALA A 252 -34.26 25.00 30.73
C ALA A 252 -35.75 24.98 31.08
N ILE A 253 -36.43 23.83 30.96
CA ILE A 253 -37.83 23.64 31.39
C ILE A 253 -37.99 23.98 32.88
N LYS A 254 -37.11 23.45 33.74
CA LYS A 254 -37.14 23.72 35.19
C LYS A 254 -37.01 25.20 35.50
N LYS A 255 -36.01 25.87 34.91
CA LYS A 255 -35.80 27.31 35.08
C LYS A 255 -36.98 28.15 34.57
N LEU A 256 -37.61 27.76 33.45
CA LEU A 256 -38.81 28.44 32.95
C LEU A 256 -39.97 28.36 33.94
N LEU A 257 -40.21 27.19 34.54
CA LEU A 257 -41.24 27.01 35.57
C LEU A 257 -40.95 27.88 36.79
N GLU A 258 -39.70 27.95 37.25
CA GLU A 258 -39.28 28.82 38.36
C GLU A 258 -39.50 30.30 38.05
N MET A 259 -39.08 30.77 36.87
CA MET A 259 -39.24 32.16 36.43
C MET A 259 -40.71 32.59 36.31
N GLN A 260 -41.60 31.67 35.96
CA GLN A 260 -43.04 31.93 35.87
C GLN A 260 -43.80 31.74 37.19
N LYS A 261 -43.12 31.42 38.30
CA LYS A 261 -43.74 31.03 39.59
C LYS A 261 -44.70 29.84 39.43
N GLY A 262 -44.38 28.93 38.50
CA GLY A 262 -45.08 27.66 38.30
C GLY A 262 -44.60 26.58 39.28
N ASP A 263 -45.21 25.40 39.19
CA ASP A 263 -44.76 24.20 39.91
C ASP A 263 -43.49 23.65 39.25
N SER A 264 -42.33 23.87 39.87
CA SER A 264 -41.02 23.37 39.42
C SER A 264 -40.59 22.05 40.07
N SER A 265 -41.55 21.29 40.63
CA SER A 265 -41.28 19.94 41.16
C SER A 265 -40.74 19.01 40.06
N ASP A 266 -39.88 18.08 40.46
CA ASP A 266 -39.23 17.15 39.51
C ASP A 266 -40.27 16.31 38.73
N ASP A 267 -41.41 15.99 39.34
CA ASP A 267 -42.53 15.30 38.68
C ASP A 267 -43.17 16.15 37.56
N ASN A 268 -43.38 17.44 37.80
CA ASN A 268 -43.94 18.33 36.79
C ASN A 268 -42.94 18.63 35.67
N VAL A 269 -41.66 18.82 36.01
CA VAL A 269 -40.56 18.94 35.03
C VAL A 269 -40.50 17.69 34.14
N LYS A 270 -40.62 16.49 34.72
CA LYS A 270 -40.63 15.22 33.97
C LYS A 270 -41.81 15.15 33.00
N LYS A 271 -43.02 15.58 33.39
CA LYS A 271 -44.19 15.63 32.51
C LYS A 271 -44.01 16.61 31.34
N TRP A 272 -43.50 17.81 31.61
CA TRP A 272 -43.19 18.78 30.56
C TRP A 272 -42.10 18.26 29.60
N PHE A 273 -41.07 17.59 30.14
CA PHE A 273 -40.01 17.01 29.34
C PHE A 273 -40.50 15.84 28.48
N GLN A 274 -41.36 14.96 29.00
CA GLN A 274 -42.04 13.93 28.19
C GLN A 274 -42.88 14.56 27.08
N LYS A 275 -43.60 15.65 27.39
CA LYS A 275 -44.38 16.37 26.39
C LYS A 275 -43.51 17.00 25.30
N TYR A 276 -42.33 17.51 25.66
CA TYR A 276 -41.33 17.98 24.71
C TYR A 276 -40.85 16.85 23.79
N GLN A 277 -40.51 15.68 24.35
CA GLN A 277 -40.08 14.52 23.57
C GLN A 277 -41.17 14.07 22.59
N GLU A 278 -42.44 14.01 23.02
CA GLU A 278 -43.56 13.66 22.13
C GLU A 278 -43.69 14.62 20.93
N GLU A 279 -43.65 15.93 21.16
CA GLU A 279 -43.78 16.92 20.08
C GLU A 279 -42.53 16.94 19.18
N ARG A 280 -41.35 16.71 19.75
CA ARG A 280 -40.09 16.57 19.01
C ARG A 280 -40.15 15.37 18.08
N ASP A 281 -40.50 14.19 18.60
CA ASP A 281 -40.53 12.94 17.86
C ASP A 281 -41.56 12.97 16.71
N LYS A 282 -42.69 13.67 16.89
CA LYS A 282 -43.65 13.94 15.81
C LYS A 282 -43.03 14.78 14.69
N LEU A 283 -42.30 15.85 15.03
CA LEU A 283 -41.67 16.72 14.05
C LEU A 283 -40.49 16.03 13.33
N SER A 284 -39.66 15.29 14.07
CA SER A 284 -38.61 14.44 13.50
C SER A 284 -39.19 13.39 12.54
N SER A 285 -40.34 12.78 12.90
CA SER A 285 -41.05 11.84 12.03
C SER A 285 -41.53 12.49 10.73
N LEU A 286 -41.96 13.76 10.77
CA LEU A 286 -42.32 14.53 9.59
C LEU A 286 -41.12 14.76 8.67
N GLY A 287 -39.98 15.16 9.22
CA GLY A 287 -38.73 15.32 8.48
C GLY A 287 -38.25 14.02 7.85
N LYS A 288 -38.34 12.91 8.59
CA LYS A 288 -38.04 11.56 8.07
C LYS A 288 -38.95 11.17 6.91
N HIS A 289 -40.26 11.36 7.04
CA HIS A 289 -41.22 11.09 5.96
C HIS A 289 -40.91 11.92 4.70
N PHE A 290 -40.58 13.20 4.86
CA PHE A 290 -40.14 14.04 3.75
C PHE A 290 -38.86 13.51 3.10
N ASN A 291 -37.83 13.21 3.88
CA ASN A 291 -36.54 12.74 3.38
C ASN A 291 -36.66 11.38 2.68
N GLU A 292 -37.44 10.44 3.21
CA GLU A 292 -37.71 9.16 2.55
C GLU A 292 -38.53 9.33 1.27
N GLY A 293 -39.55 10.19 1.29
CA GLY A 293 -40.38 10.52 0.13
C GLY A 293 -39.56 11.12 -1.00
N VAL A 294 -38.74 12.13 -0.73
CA VAL A 294 -37.83 12.73 -1.72
C VAL A 294 -36.87 11.67 -2.26
N GLY A 295 -36.28 10.82 -1.40
CA GLY A 295 -35.41 9.73 -1.85
C GLY A 295 -36.09 8.81 -2.86
N LYS A 296 -37.36 8.43 -2.62
CA LYS A 296 -38.15 7.61 -3.55
C LYS A 296 -38.38 8.32 -4.89
N GLU A 297 -38.66 9.63 -4.90
CA GLU A 297 -38.82 10.39 -6.14
C GLU A 297 -37.49 10.49 -6.91
N LEU A 298 -36.36 10.76 -6.25
CA LEU A 298 -35.05 10.84 -6.90
C LEU A 298 -34.65 9.51 -7.55
N GLU A 299 -34.97 8.38 -6.93
CA GLU A 299 -34.74 7.05 -7.54
C GLU A 299 -35.61 6.81 -8.77
N LYS A 300 -36.83 7.37 -8.84
CA LYS A 300 -37.64 7.34 -10.08
C LYS A 300 -36.96 8.14 -11.18
N VAL A 301 -36.45 9.33 -10.87
CA VAL A 301 -35.73 10.17 -11.85
C VAL A 301 -34.46 9.47 -12.35
N LYS A 302 -33.65 8.89 -11.46
CA LYS A 302 -32.45 8.09 -11.85
C LYS A 302 -32.78 6.93 -12.78
N LYS A 303 -33.89 6.22 -12.53
CA LYS A 303 -34.35 5.14 -13.43
C LYS A 303 -34.69 5.64 -14.84
N LYS A 304 -35.20 6.86 -14.97
CA LYS A 304 -35.47 7.52 -16.26
C LYS A 304 -34.20 8.07 -16.92
N HIS A 305 -33.20 8.48 -16.13
CA HIS A 305 -31.95 9.09 -16.60
C HIS A 305 -30.73 8.31 -16.10
N SER A 306 -30.31 7.26 -16.82
CA SER A 306 -29.22 6.38 -16.39
C SER A 306 -27.85 7.05 -16.23
N ASN A 307 -27.63 8.21 -16.88
CA ASN A 307 -26.41 9.00 -16.76
C ASN A 307 -26.47 10.06 -15.64
N LEU A 308 -27.60 10.21 -14.95
CA LEU A 308 -27.76 11.18 -13.87
C LEU A 308 -27.14 10.64 -12.57
N VAL A 309 -26.12 11.34 -12.10
CA VAL A 309 -25.52 11.14 -10.79
C VAL A 309 -26.15 12.11 -9.80
N ILE A 310 -26.72 11.57 -8.72
CA ILE A 310 -27.21 12.38 -7.59
C ILE A 310 -26.41 11.98 -6.36
N LEU A 311 -25.61 12.92 -5.87
CA LEU A 311 -25.00 12.85 -4.55
C LEU A 311 -26.00 13.37 -3.53
N ARG A 312 -26.38 12.55 -2.55
CA ARG A 312 -27.38 12.89 -1.54
C ARG A 312 -26.79 12.90 -0.13
N PRO A 313 -26.19 14.02 0.32
CA PRO A 313 -25.72 14.15 1.69
C PRO A 313 -26.84 13.96 2.71
N ASP A 314 -26.60 13.08 3.69
CA ASP A 314 -27.49 12.89 4.84
C ASP A 314 -27.18 13.90 5.95
N ILE A 315 -27.63 15.13 5.73
CA ILE A 315 -27.47 16.24 6.69
C ILE A 315 -28.31 16.01 7.95
N SER A 316 -29.45 15.33 7.84
CA SER A 316 -30.29 14.97 9.00
C SER A 316 -29.52 14.10 10.00
N SER A 317 -28.90 13.02 9.57
CA SER A 317 -28.11 12.17 10.47
C SER A 317 -26.84 12.88 10.94
N MET A 318 -26.20 13.65 10.05
CA MET A 318 -25.00 14.44 10.38
C MET A 318 -25.28 15.47 11.49
N ILE A 319 -26.37 16.23 11.43
CA ILE A 319 -26.68 17.23 12.46
C ILE A 319 -27.05 16.59 13.80
N LEU A 320 -27.72 15.43 13.79
CA LEU A 320 -28.03 14.69 15.01
C LEU A 320 -26.75 14.23 15.73
N GLU A 321 -25.77 13.73 14.97
CA GLU A 321 -24.45 13.38 15.49
C GLU A 321 -23.73 14.62 16.08
N VAL A 322 -23.76 15.76 15.38
CA VAL A 322 -23.13 17.01 15.85
C VAL A 322 -23.82 17.54 17.11
N VAL A 323 -25.15 17.48 17.20
CA VAL A 323 -25.90 17.94 18.39
C VAL A 323 -25.74 16.99 19.57
N ALA A 324 -25.61 15.69 19.32
CA ALA A 324 -25.34 14.70 20.36
C ALA A 324 -23.93 14.83 20.94
N HIS A 325 -22.98 15.30 20.12
CA HIS A 325 -21.55 15.37 20.45
C HIS A 325 -20.89 16.69 19.98
N PRO A 326 -21.37 17.87 20.40
CA PRO A 326 -20.88 19.15 19.90
C PRO A 326 -19.38 19.35 20.07
N GLU A 327 -18.84 18.86 21.18
CA GLU A 327 -17.42 18.89 21.50
C GLU A 327 -16.58 18.15 20.46
N HIS A 328 -17.11 17.08 19.85
CA HIS A 328 -16.37 16.34 18.82
C HIS A 328 -16.11 17.16 17.55
N TYR A 329 -16.89 18.21 17.36
CA TYR A 329 -16.91 19.01 16.15
C TYR A 329 -16.49 20.47 16.39
N GLY A 330 -16.01 20.78 17.59
CA GLY A 330 -15.50 22.11 17.93
C GLY A 330 -16.53 23.08 18.47
N PHE A 331 -17.75 22.60 18.78
CA PHE A 331 -18.79 23.42 19.37
C PHE A 331 -18.82 23.26 20.88
N THR A 332 -19.07 24.37 21.57
CA THR A 332 -19.40 24.37 23.00
C THR A 332 -20.90 24.52 23.24
N ASN A 333 -21.68 24.84 22.20
CA ASN A 333 -23.13 24.99 22.33
C ASN A 333 -23.88 24.47 21.09
N ALA A 334 -24.82 23.55 21.31
CA ALA A 334 -25.71 22.98 20.28
C ALA A 334 -27.21 23.21 20.55
N THR A 335 -27.57 24.03 21.54
CA THR A 335 -28.97 24.24 21.98
C THR A 335 -29.41 25.69 21.91
N GLY A 336 -28.49 26.64 22.07
CA GLY A 336 -28.69 28.08 22.00
C GLY A 336 -28.26 28.68 20.67
N THR A 337 -28.18 30.01 20.61
CA THR A 337 -27.88 30.76 19.39
C THR A 337 -26.74 31.77 19.58
N ALA A 338 -25.95 31.97 18.53
CA ALA A 338 -24.88 32.96 18.55
C ALA A 338 -25.36 34.42 18.48
N SER A 339 -26.56 34.67 17.94
CA SER A 339 -27.14 36.00 17.79
C SER A 339 -28.64 36.06 18.10
N LYS A 340 -29.14 37.27 18.37
CA LYS A 340 -30.58 37.57 18.38
C LYS A 340 -31.13 37.43 16.96
N THR A 341 -32.39 37.00 16.85
CA THR A 341 -33.13 36.94 15.59
C THR A 341 -33.22 38.32 14.94
N PHE A 342 -32.81 38.41 13.66
CA PHE A 342 -32.90 39.56 12.76
C PHE A 342 -32.35 40.87 13.33
N SER A 343 -31.12 41.25 12.95
CA SER A 343 -30.63 42.61 13.22
C SER A 343 -31.57 43.64 12.56
N GLY A 344 -31.84 44.76 13.24
CA GLY A 344 -32.64 45.87 12.68
C GLY A 344 -32.12 46.41 11.34
N ALA A 345 -30.88 46.08 10.97
CA ALA A 345 -30.29 46.36 9.66
C ALA A 345 -30.98 45.63 8.49
N VAL A 346 -31.52 44.42 8.71
CA VAL A 346 -32.29 43.68 7.69
C VAL A 346 -33.73 44.20 7.57
N ALA A 347 -34.28 44.78 8.65
CA ALA A 347 -35.61 45.39 8.64
C ALA A 347 -35.68 46.68 7.79
N ASN A 348 -34.52 47.25 7.43
CA ASN A 348 -34.44 48.38 6.51
C ASN A 348 -34.29 47.86 5.06
N ILE A 349 -35.43 47.62 4.41
CA ILE A 349 -35.56 47.17 3.01
C ILE A 349 -34.65 47.97 2.05
N PHE A 350 -34.34 49.23 2.34
CA PHE A 350 -33.50 50.10 1.50
C PHE A 350 -32.00 49.75 1.45
N HIS A 351 -31.49 48.89 2.34
CA HIS A 351 -30.08 48.46 2.33
C HIS A 351 -29.87 47.07 1.72
N TRP A 352 -30.93 46.42 1.22
CA TRP A 352 -30.82 45.13 0.55
C TRP A 352 -30.10 45.31 -0.79
N GLY A 353 -28.93 44.69 -0.95
CA GLY A 353 -28.24 44.56 -2.24
C GLY A 353 -27.15 45.61 -2.56
N ALA A 354 -26.84 46.55 -1.68
CA ALA A 354 -25.80 47.56 -1.93
C ALA A 354 -24.42 47.14 -1.38
N GLY A 355 -23.77 46.15 -2.00
CA GLY A 355 -22.40 45.77 -1.67
C GLY A 355 -21.75 44.84 -2.68
N SER A 356 -20.49 45.09 -3.04
CA SER A 356 -19.67 44.14 -3.80
C SER A 356 -19.52 42.85 -2.98
N GLY A 357 -19.36 41.67 -3.61
CA GLY A 357 -19.56 40.33 -2.99
C GLY A 357 -18.82 39.98 -1.69
N ARG A 358 -17.95 40.86 -1.16
CA ARG A 358 -17.30 40.75 0.15
C ARG A 358 -17.94 41.59 1.26
N ASP A 359 -18.76 42.60 0.93
CA ASP A 359 -19.25 43.65 1.84
C ASP A 359 -20.79 43.67 2.02
N ARG A 360 -21.48 42.55 1.72
CA ARG A 360 -22.95 42.50 1.91
C ARG A 360 -23.35 42.17 3.34
N ILE A 361 -24.43 42.82 3.78
CA ILE A 361 -25.00 42.82 5.13
C ILE A 361 -25.30 41.39 5.58
N ALA A 362 -24.75 41.00 6.72
CA ALA A 362 -25.12 39.77 7.41
C ALA A 362 -26.59 39.87 7.83
N ALA A 363 -27.35 38.77 7.75
CA ALA A 363 -28.67 38.79 8.39
C ALA A 363 -28.56 39.12 9.90
N PHE A 364 -27.41 38.78 10.49
CA PHE A 364 -27.13 38.89 11.92
C PHE A 364 -25.74 39.53 12.16
N ASP A 365 -25.72 40.84 12.42
CA ASP A 365 -24.54 41.60 12.87
C ASP A 365 -24.78 42.07 14.32
N PRO A 366 -23.82 41.99 15.26
CA PRO A 366 -23.93 42.64 16.56
C PRO A 366 -24.15 44.15 16.42
N GLU A 367 -25.15 44.70 17.12
CA GLU A 367 -25.49 46.13 17.04
C GLU A 367 -24.30 47.06 17.31
N ASP A 368 -24.16 48.09 16.47
CA ASP A 368 -23.19 49.17 16.64
C ASP A 368 -23.51 49.99 17.90
N GLY A 369 -22.76 49.72 18.96
CA GLY A 369 -22.28 50.77 19.87
C GLY A 369 -23.34 51.66 20.53
N LYS A 370 -24.23 51.07 21.34
CA LYS A 370 -24.58 51.62 22.66
C LYS A 370 -24.81 50.47 23.63
N GLY A 371 -23.73 50.02 24.28
CA GLY A 371 -23.77 49.11 25.42
C GLY A 371 -24.76 47.95 25.29
N GLY A 372 -24.41 46.92 24.51
CA GLY A 372 -25.06 45.62 24.66
C GLY A 372 -24.82 45.08 26.07
N VAL A 373 -25.89 44.65 26.72
CA VAL A 373 -25.98 44.24 28.12
C VAL A 373 -24.81 43.35 28.57
N GLY A 374 -24.15 43.73 29.68
CA GLY A 374 -23.04 42.99 30.31
C GLY A 374 -21.64 43.60 30.18
N GLY A 375 -21.46 44.65 29.37
CA GLY A 375 -20.15 45.32 29.22
C GLY A 375 -19.13 44.54 28.39
N LEU A 376 -19.57 43.55 27.61
CA LEU A 376 -18.69 42.74 26.77
C LEU A 376 -18.46 43.41 25.40
N ASP A 377 -17.20 43.45 24.96
CA ASP A 377 -16.74 44.06 23.71
C ASP A 377 -17.35 43.35 22.47
N LYS A 378 -17.59 44.09 21.37
CA LYS A 378 -17.91 43.57 20.03
C LYS A 378 -17.02 42.38 19.64
N LYS A 379 -15.75 42.42 20.01
CA LYS A 379 -14.79 41.33 19.76
C LYS A 379 -15.17 40.02 20.46
N HIS A 380 -15.76 40.09 21.66
CA HIS A 380 -16.24 38.92 22.40
C HIS A 380 -17.49 38.33 21.73
N LEU A 381 -18.44 39.17 21.32
CA LEU A 381 -19.65 38.73 20.62
C LEU A 381 -19.32 38.11 19.25
N TRP A 382 -18.40 38.71 18.48
CA TRP A 382 -17.96 38.17 17.19
C TRP A 382 -17.35 36.77 17.26
N ASN A 383 -16.71 36.40 18.37
CA ASN A 383 -16.17 35.06 18.55
C ASN A 383 -17.25 34.01 18.89
N LYS A 384 -18.41 34.43 19.42
CA LYS A 384 -19.48 33.52 19.85
C LYS A 384 -19.96 32.59 18.72
N GLY A 385 -20.11 33.10 17.50
CA GLY A 385 -20.60 32.33 16.35
C GLY A 385 -19.74 31.14 15.92
N TYR A 386 -18.48 31.08 16.33
CA TYR A 386 -17.58 29.98 15.99
C TYR A 386 -17.66 28.79 16.97
N HIS A 387 -18.30 28.98 18.13
CA HIS A 387 -18.45 27.95 19.15
C HIS A 387 -19.87 27.35 19.19
N TYR A 388 -20.77 27.86 18.35
CA TYR A 388 -22.19 27.49 18.32
C TYR A 388 -22.51 26.71 17.05
N VAL A 389 -23.35 25.68 17.17
CA VAL A 389 -23.91 24.98 15.99
C VAL A 389 -24.84 25.91 15.20
N PHE A 390 -25.64 26.71 15.91
CA PHE A 390 -26.65 27.58 15.33
C PHE A 390 -26.27 29.07 15.39
N GLY A 391 -26.32 29.74 14.24
CA GLY A 391 -26.07 31.18 14.12
C GLY A 391 -27.23 32.03 14.66
N ASP A 392 -28.45 31.59 14.40
CA ASP A 392 -29.71 32.11 14.93
C ASP A 392 -30.59 30.94 15.41
N GLU A 393 -31.91 31.13 15.58
CA GLU A 393 -32.80 30.06 16.05
C GLU A 393 -32.99 28.89 15.07
N PHE A 394 -32.57 29.00 13.80
CA PHE A 394 -32.91 28.05 12.74
C PHE A 394 -31.72 27.67 11.83
N HIS A 395 -30.83 28.60 11.55
CA HIS A 395 -29.77 28.50 10.55
C HIS A 395 -28.42 28.09 11.18
N PRO A 396 -27.60 27.31 10.46
CA PRO A 396 -26.26 26.94 10.92
C PRO A 396 -25.34 28.16 11.09
N SER A 397 -24.42 28.06 12.05
CA SER A 397 -23.29 28.99 12.14
C SER A 397 -22.31 28.81 10.97
N PRO A 398 -21.36 29.73 10.77
CA PRO A 398 -20.33 29.58 9.73
C PRO A 398 -19.52 28.29 9.89
N GLU A 399 -19.22 27.85 11.11
CA GLU A 399 -18.46 26.61 11.34
C GLU A 399 -19.32 25.36 11.09
N ALA A 400 -20.60 25.40 11.44
CA ALA A 400 -21.51 24.32 11.05
C ALA A 400 -21.66 24.22 9.52
N HIS A 401 -21.70 25.34 8.79
CA HIS A 401 -21.64 25.35 7.33
C HIS A 401 -20.34 24.76 6.77
N ARG A 402 -19.21 24.97 7.44
CA ARG A 402 -17.95 24.35 7.06
C ARG A 402 -17.99 22.84 7.23
N ILE A 403 -18.49 22.33 8.35
CA ILE A 403 -18.63 20.88 8.57
C ILE A 403 -19.56 20.25 7.52
N ILE A 404 -20.66 20.92 7.19
CA ILE A 404 -21.54 20.51 6.08
C ILE A 404 -20.74 20.39 4.78
N SER A 405 -19.88 21.37 4.47
CA SER A 405 -19.05 21.31 3.27
C SER A 405 -17.98 20.21 3.33
N ASP A 406 -17.34 20.01 4.47
CA ASP A 406 -16.31 18.98 4.66
C ASP A 406 -16.89 17.57 4.55
N TYR A 407 -18.13 17.37 5.00
CA TYR A 407 -18.88 16.15 4.78
C TYR A 407 -19.13 15.92 3.28
N MET A 408 -19.63 16.93 2.56
CA MET A 408 -19.84 16.84 1.11
C MET A 408 -18.55 16.59 0.33
N ILE A 409 -17.45 17.24 0.72
CA ILE A 409 -16.11 17.04 0.14
C ILE A 409 -15.63 15.62 0.39
N SER A 410 -15.76 15.10 1.61
CA SER A 410 -15.42 13.71 1.93
C SER A 410 -16.21 12.73 1.05
N MET A 411 -17.49 13.02 0.79
CA MET A 411 -18.31 12.20 -0.10
C MET A 411 -17.81 12.27 -1.55
N LEU A 412 -17.45 13.46 -2.04
CA LEU A 412 -16.87 13.63 -3.38
C LEU A 412 -15.51 12.94 -3.52
N GLU A 413 -14.71 12.96 -2.46
CA GLU A 413 -13.43 12.28 -2.44
C GLU A 413 -13.59 10.77 -2.18
N SER A 414 -14.78 10.26 -1.87
CA SER A 414 -15.02 8.82 -1.71
C SER A 414 -15.37 8.15 -3.05
N GLU A 415 -15.17 6.83 -3.11
CA GLU A 415 -15.47 6.05 -4.32
C GLU A 415 -16.98 5.98 -4.61
N ASP A 416 -17.79 5.72 -3.58
CA ASP A 416 -19.23 5.44 -3.70
C ASP A 416 -20.12 6.53 -3.07
N GLY A 417 -19.54 7.64 -2.63
CA GLY A 417 -20.24 8.71 -1.93
C GLY A 417 -20.48 8.44 -0.45
N LYS A 418 -19.98 7.33 0.13
CA LYS A 418 -20.23 6.97 1.53
C LYS A 418 -19.05 7.25 2.43
N VAL A 419 -19.31 7.99 3.50
CA VAL A 419 -18.27 8.49 4.42
C VAL A 419 -18.51 8.04 5.87
N GLN A 420 -19.77 7.84 6.26
CA GLN A 420 -20.12 7.44 7.63
C GLN A 420 -19.50 6.09 8.01
N ASP A 421 -18.79 6.06 9.14
CA ASP A 421 -18.16 4.85 9.67
C ASP A 421 -18.45 4.69 11.17
N GLU A 422 -19.42 3.83 11.49
CA GLU A 422 -19.82 3.53 12.88
C GLU A 422 -18.78 2.74 13.67
N SER A 423 -17.76 2.17 13.00
CA SER A 423 -16.66 1.46 13.69
C SER A 423 -15.64 2.40 14.33
N VAL A 424 -15.70 3.69 14.00
CA VAL A 424 -14.85 4.72 14.60
C VAL A 424 -15.48 5.17 15.92
N ALA A 425 -14.80 4.89 17.03
CA ALA A 425 -15.11 5.53 18.30
C ALA A 425 -14.76 7.02 18.18
N ASN A 426 -15.72 7.91 18.42
CA ASN A 426 -15.43 9.32 18.52
C ASN A 426 -14.40 9.54 19.65
N ILE A 427 -13.41 10.40 19.39
CA ILE A 427 -12.40 10.77 20.38
C ILE A 427 -12.88 12.08 21.03
N ASP A 428 -12.94 12.15 22.36
CA ASP A 428 -13.30 13.39 23.08
C ASP A 428 -12.36 14.54 22.67
N ALA A 429 -12.90 15.74 22.43
CA ALA A 429 -12.08 16.92 22.13
C ALA A 429 -11.10 17.23 23.26
N ARG A 430 -9.83 17.47 22.91
CA ARG A 430 -8.93 18.19 23.79
C ARG A 430 -9.52 19.58 24.03
N SER A 431 -9.96 19.86 25.25
CA SER A 431 -10.55 21.14 25.66
C SER A 431 -9.74 22.32 25.14
N SER A 432 -10.37 23.34 24.57
CA SER A 432 -9.66 24.51 24.05
C SER A 432 -10.52 25.77 24.08
N ASP A 433 -10.06 26.74 24.88
CA ASP A 433 -10.42 28.16 24.79
C ASP A 433 -9.37 28.93 23.93
N GLN A 434 -8.53 28.24 23.14
CA GLN A 434 -7.32 28.83 22.58
C GLN A 434 -7.49 29.37 21.15
N ALA A 435 -7.10 30.62 20.95
CA ALA A 435 -7.00 31.26 19.63
C ALA A 435 -5.82 30.69 18.81
N PRO A 436 -5.79 30.87 17.47
CA PRO A 436 -4.63 30.52 16.64
C PRO A 436 -3.34 31.13 17.20
N LEU A 437 -2.25 30.34 17.20
CA LEU A 437 -0.95 30.75 17.74
C LEU A 437 -0.34 31.90 16.95
N ALA A 438 -0.50 31.85 15.63
CA ALA A 438 -0.02 32.89 14.74
C ALA A 438 -0.97 33.05 13.54
N LYS A 439 -1.32 34.31 13.26
CA LYS A 439 -2.10 34.70 12.09
C LYS A 439 -1.36 35.80 11.34
N VAL A 440 -0.81 35.47 10.18
CA VAL A 440 -0.03 36.39 9.34
C VAL A 440 -0.86 36.82 8.14
N ASN A 441 -1.13 38.12 8.04
CA ASN A 441 -1.91 38.73 6.95
C ASN A 441 -1.12 39.81 6.18
N SER A 442 0.15 40.04 6.52
CA SER A 442 1.00 41.07 5.91
C SER A 442 2.06 40.44 5.02
N SER A 443 2.46 41.13 3.96
CA SER A 443 3.49 40.68 3.00
C SER A 443 4.91 40.55 3.58
N SER A 444 5.11 40.92 4.84
CA SER A 444 6.37 40.78 5.58
C SER A 444 6.62 39.32 6.00
N ILE A 445 7.90 38.91 6.02
CA ILE A 445 8.31 37.64 6.61
C ILE A 445 8.21 37.76 8.14
N VAL A 446 7.50 36.83 8.77
CA VAL A 446 7.44 36.70 10.24
C VAL A 446 8.15 35.39 10.63
N GLU A 447 9.11 35.48 11.54
CA GLU A 447 9.84 34.32 12.09
C GLU A 447 9.28 33.91 13.47
N GLY A 448 9.08 32.60 13.66
CA GLY A 448 8.70 31.99 14.94
C GLY A 448 9.70 30.92 15.40
N TYR A 449 9.97 30.88 16.71
CA TYR A 449 10.89 29.93 17.34
C TYR A 449 10.28 29.40 18.63
N GLU A 450 10.27 28.08 18.81
CA GLU A 450 9.91 27.46 20.09
C GLU A 450 11.17 27.07 20.87
N LYS A 451 11.26 27.46 22.15
CA LYS A 451 12.31 26.95 23.05
C LYS A 451 11.84 25.60 23.59
N ILE A 452 12.65 24.55 23.39
CA ILE A 452 12.36 23.15 23.74
C ILE A 452 11.84 22.98 25.19
N ASP A 453 12.19 23.89 26.10
CA ASP A 453 11.78 23.83 27.52
C ASP A 453 10.45 24.53 27.85
N LYS A 454 9.72 25.12 26.89
CA LYS A 454 8.43 25.78 27.11
C LYS A 454 7.30 25.16 26.27
N LYS A 455 6.56 24.25 26.92
CA LYS A 455 5.14 23.85 26.72
C LYS A 455 4.65 23.55 25.30
N TYR A 456 4.37 22.26 25.08
CA TYR A 456 3.40 21.69 24.16
C TYR A 456 2.15 22.57 23.96
N ILE A 457 1.75 22.77 22.71
CA ILE A 457 0.42 23.28 22.39
C ILE A 457 -0.52 22.09 22.27
N ARG A 458 -1.47 21.99 23.20
CA ARG A 458 -2.46 20.91 23.29
C ARG A 458 -3.86 21.51 23.31
N GLY A 459 -4.68 21.21 22.30
CA GLY A 459 -6.07 21.68 22.24
C GLY A 459 -6.68 21.68 20.84
N TYR A 460 -8.00 21.81 20.75
CA TYR A 460 -8.71 21.99 19.49
C TYR A 460 -8.59 23.42 18.92
N VAL A 461 -8.04 23.57 17.71
CA VAL A 461 -7.99 24.85 16.98
C VAL A 461 -8.70 24.70 15.62
N PRO A 462 -9.91 25.26 15.44
CA PRO A 462 -10.69 25.07 14.20
C PRO A 462 -10.08 25.80 12.99
N TYR A 463 -9.31 26.88 13.20
CA TYR A 463 -8.89 27.81 12.14
C TYR A 463 -7.41 27.78 11.75
N GLY A 464 -6.77 26.61 11.81
CA GLY A 464 -5.32 26.54 11.64
C GLY A 464 -4.64 27.02 12.91
N ALA A 465 -3.95 26.14 13.63
CA ALA A 465 -3.06 26.57 14.71
C ALA A 465 -2.07 27.65 14.20
N LEU A 466 -1.59 27.51 12.96
CA LEU A 466 -0.84 28.50 12.22
C LEU A 466 -1.55 28.85 10.91
N GLN A 467 -1.81 30.13 10.68
CA GLN A 467 -2.52 30.61 9.48
C GLN A 467 -1.73 31.71 8.76
N VAL A 468 -1.56 31.52 7.44
CA VAL A 468 -0.98 32.52 6.53
C VAL A 468 -1.97 32.82 5.42
N LYS A 469 -2.26 34.11 5.21
CA LYS A 469 -3.13 34.55 4.12
C LYS A 469 -2.74 35.90 3.54
N ASN A 470 -3.42 36.32 2.47
CA ASN A 470 -3.27 37.63 1.83
C ASN A 470 -1.82 37.97 1.41
N GLY A 471 -1.09 36.98 0.90
CA GLY A 471 0.30 37.18 0.45
C GLY A 471 1.34 37.15 1.58
N GLY A 472 0.95 36.72 2.78
CA GLY A 472 1.84 36.67 3.92
C GLY A 472 2.92 35.59 3.83
N ARG A 473 4.02 35.77 4.57
CA ARG A 473 5.12 34.81 4.60
C ARG A 473 5.49 34.47 6.04
N PHE A 474 5.56 33.18 6.33
CA PHE A 474 5.83 32.70 7.68
C PHE A 474 6.90 31.62 7.69
N HIS A 475 7.83 31.71 8.63
CA HIS A 475 8.85 30.70 8.86
C HIS A 475 8.87 30.28 10.33
N TRP A 476 8.71 28.98 10.59
CA TRP A 476 8.82 28.41 11.93
C TRP A 476 9.91 27.34 12.00
N LYS A 477 10.69 27.35 13.08
CA LYS A 477 11.69 26.30 13.37
C LYS A 477 11.43 25.68 14.75
N GLY A 478 11.35 24.35 14.80
CA GLY A 478 11.04 23.59 16.02
C GLY A 478 9.58 23.75 16.39
N LEU A 479 8.68 23.02 15.72
CA LEU A 479 7.23 23.07 15.99
C LEU A 479 6.78 21.79 16.66
N TYR A 480 6.29 21.85 17.91
CA TYR A 480 5.61 20.72 18.55
C TYR A 480 4.13 21.02 18.75
N LEU A 481 3.26 20.32 18.03
CA LEU A 481 1.83 20.61 18.00
C LEU A 481 0.98 19.35 18.19
N GLU A 482 0.19 19.32 19.27
CA GLU A 482 -0.90 18.37 19.48
C GLU A 482 -2.24 19.08 19.25
N ASN A 483 -2.86 18.89 18.09
CA ASN A 483 -4.11 19.57 17.71
C ASN A 483 -5.20 18.58 17.32
N ASP A 484 -6.45 19.01 17.37
CA ASP A 484 -7.62 18.23 16.97
C ASP A 484 -8.34 18.81 15.72
N GLY A 485 -8.02 20.05 15.34
CA GLY A 485 -8.49 20.73 14.12
C GLY A 485 -7.39 20.87 13.06
N ILE A 486 -7.48 21.88 12.19
CA ILE A 486 -6.43 22.15 11.19
C ILE A 486 -5.20 22.70 11.91
N ALA A 487 -4.05 22.08 11.69
CA ALA A 487 -2.77 22.54 12.21
C ALA A 487 -2.23 23.71 11.39
N LEU A 488 -2.17 23.56 10.06
CA LEU A 488 -1.52 24.51 9.17
C LEU A 488 -2.49 24.96 8.08
N SER A 489 -2.64 26.26 7.88
CA SER A 489 -3.48 26.83 6.83
C SER A 489 -2.72 27.88 6.03
N VAL A 490 -2.62 27.70 4.72
CA VAL A 490 -2.03 28.67 3.78
C VAL A 490 -3.02 28.96 2.67
N ASP A 491 -3.55 30.19 2.64
CA ASP A 491 -4.61 30.59 1.70
C ASP A 491 -4.23 31.84 0.91
N GLY A 492 -4.39 31.79 -0.41
CA GLY A 492 -4.28 32.94 -1.30
C GLY A 492 -2.92 33.11 -1.96
N ALA A 493 -2.94 33.73 -3.14
CA ALA A 493 -1.76 33.93 -3.98
C ALA A 493 -0.66 34.71 -3.25
N GLY A 494 0.57 34.20 -3.36
CA GLY A 494 1.76 34.77 -2.71
C GLY A 494 1.91 34.42 -1.23
N SER A 495 0.91 33.78 -0.61
CA SER A 495 1.00 33.28 0.76
C SER A 495 1.96 32.08 0.82
N SER A 496 2.86 32.07 1.79
CA SER A 496 3.81 30.96 1.98
C SER A 496 4.13 30.67 3.44
N MET A 497 4.29 29.39 3.77
CA MET A 497 4.69 28.91 5.09
C MET A 497 5.83 27.91 4.95
N LEU A 498 6.93 28.14 5.67
CA LEU A 498 8.03 27.19 5.86
C LEU A 498 8.02 26.71 7.31
N VAL A 499 7.98 25.40 7.52
CA VAL A 499 8.10 24.79 8.85
C VAL A 499 9.24 23.77 8.84
N GLU A 500 10.20 23.95 9.72
CA GLU A 500 11.36 23.07 9.88
C GLU A 500 11.37 22.41 11.26
N ASN A 501 11.84 21.16 11.35
CA ASN A 501 11.96 20.40 12.61
C ASN A 501 10.62 20.32 13.35
N PHE A 502 9.58 19.83 12.67
CA PHE A 502 8.23 19.78 13.20
C PHE A 502 7.84 18.38 13.69
N HIS A 503 6.98 18.34 14.70
CA HIS A 503 6.28 17.17 15.18
C HIS A 503 4.82 17.56 15.41
N ILE A 504 3.94 17.08 14.54
CA ILE A 504 2.50 17.39 14.58
C ILE A 504 1.75 16.07 14.83
N GLU A 505 1.03 16.00 15.95
CA GLU A 505 0.07 14.94 16.22
C GLU A 505 -1.36 15.50 16.11
N ASN A 506 -2.21 14.82 15.34
CA ASN A 506 -3.56 15.29 15.07
C ASN A 506 -4.64 14.21 15.17
N THR A 507 -5.83 14.54 15.67
CA THR A 507 -6.99 13.62 15.69
C THR A 507 -7.93 13.78 14.49
N ALA A 508 -7.52 14.59 13.50
CA ALA A 508 -8.17 14.95 12.24
C ALA A 508 -9.70 14.75 12.24
N ARG A 509 -10.36 15.57 13.08
CA ARG A 509 -11.82 15.59 13.22
C ARG A 509 -12.50 16.28 12.05
N ILE A 510 -11.80 17.26 11.50
CA ILE A 510 -12.19 18.02 10.32
C ILE A 510 -11.26 17.64 9.17
N ASN A 511 -11.71 17.95 7.96
CA ASN A 511 -11.19 17.51 6.67
C ASN A 511 -9.66 17.32 6.62
N ALA A 512 -8.83 18.35 6.81
CA ALA A 512 -7.38 18.24 6.61
C ALA A 512 -6.56 18.68 7.84
N VAL A 513 -5.40 18.05 8.09
CA VAL A 513 -4.44 18.54 9.11
C VAL A 513 -3.68 19.77 8.59
N ALA A 514 -3.24 19.74 7.33
CA ALA A 514 -2.72 20.91 6.62
C ALA A 514 -3.57 21.23 5.39
N GLN A 515 -3.95 22.49 5.24
CA GLN A 515 -4.82 22.97 4.16
C GLN A 515 -4.11 24.08 3.36
N ILE A 516 -3.94 23.87 2.06
CA ILE A 516 -3.29 24.80 1.14
C ILE A 516 -4.27 25.13 0.02
N GLU A 517 -4.67 26.39 -0.10
CA GLU A 517 -5.71 26.83 -1.05
C GLU A 517 -5.36 28.12 -1.80
N ASN A 518 -6.00 28.32 -2.95
CA ASN A 518 -6.01 29.57 -3.71
C ASN A 518 -4.62 30.16 -4.05
N GLY A 519 -3.63 29.32 -4.32
CA GLY A 519 -2.25 29.76 -4.65
C GLY A 519 -1.30 29.83 -3.45
N GLY A 520 -1.70 29.28 -2.29
CA GLY A 520 -0.84 29.15 -1.11
C GLY A 520 0.29 28.14 -1.30
N ASN A 521 1.39 28.32 -0.58
CA ASN A 521 2.55 27.43 -0.63
C ASN A 521 2.97 26.96 0.76
N LEU A 522 3.05 25.65 0.97
CA LEU A 522 3.55 25.06 2.23
C LEU A 522 4.82 24.24 1.97
N LEU A 523 5.87 24.51 2.74
CA LEU A 523 7.12 23.74 2.74
C LEU A 523 7.36 23.17 4.13
N LEU A 524 7.38 21.84 4.23
CA LEU A 524 7.61 21.07 5.44
C LEU A 524 8.97 20.35 5.34
N LYS A 525 9.86 20.60 6.30
CA LYS A 525 11.21 19.99 6.33
C LYS A 525 11.54 19.33 7.65
N ASN A 526 12.21 18.18 7.58
CA ASN A 526 12.84 17.50 8.72
C ASN A 526 11.87 17.22 9.88
N GLY A 527 10.69 16.66 9.61
CA GLY A 527 9.69 16.46 10.67
C GLY A 527 8.73 15.30 10.44
N SER A 528 7.77 15.17 11.35
CA SER A 528 6.74 14.13 11.30
C SER A 528 5.35 14.71 11.51
N LEU A 529 4.39 14.30 10.68
CA LEU A 529 2.96 14.51 10.89
C LEU A 529 2.31 13.15 11.12
N GLN A 530 1.68 12.97 12.28
CA GLN A 530 0.93 11.76 12.62
C GLN A 530 -0.52 12.11 12.85
N THR A 531 -1.43 11.35 12.26
CA THR A 531 -2.86 11.59 12.44
C THR A 531 -3.70 10.32 12.46
N LYS A 532 -4.79 10.36 13.23
CA LYS A 532 -5.77 9.28 13.33
C LYS A 532 -7.16 9.84 13.08
N ARG A 533 -7.98 9.12 12.31
CA ARG A 533 -9.40 9.47 12.10
C ARG A 533 -10.15 9.53 13.43
N GLY A 534 -10.60 10.73 13.80
CA GLY A 534 -11.39 11.00 15.00
C GLY A 534 -12.85 11.35 14.76
N SER A 535 -13.33 11.38 13.50
CA SER A 535 -14.72 11.70 13.15
C SER A 535 -15.43 10.56 12.44
N LYS A 536 -16.70 10.34 12.81
CA LYS A 536 -17.63 9.43 12.13
C LYS A 536 -18.13 9.96 10.79
N ILE A 537 -18.32 11.29 10.66
CA ILE A 537 -19.01 11.89 9.51
C ILE A 537 -18.08 12.39 8.41
N THR A 538 -16.81 12.67 8.70
CA THR A 538 -15.78 12.97 7.69
C THR A 538 -14.70 11.90 7.72
N TYR A 539 -13.94 11.73 6.63
CA TYR A 539 -12.65 11.04 6.74
C TYR A 539 -11.52 12.04 6.47
N PRO A 540 -10.40 11.92 7.20
CA PRO A 540 -9.36 12.94 7.19
C PRO A 540 -8.34 12.81 6.07
N PHE A 541 -7.75 13.97 5.77
CA PHE A 541 -6.58 14.16 4.92
C PHE A 541 -5.40 14.61 5.79
N GLY A 542 -4.23 14.02 5.59
CA GLY A 542 -3.01 14.55 6.21
C GLY A 542 -2.71 15.95 5.68
N ILE A 543 -2.64 16.08 4.36
CA ILE A 543 -2.42 17.36 3.67
C ILE A 543 -3.39 17.48 2.51
N ARG A 544 -4.14 18.57 2.41
CA ARG A 544 -5.00 18.89 1.26
C ARG A 544 -4.49 20.12 0.53
N VAL A 545 -4.17 19.96 -0.74
CA VAL A 545 -3.72 21.01 -1.66
C VAL A 545 -4.78 21.19 -2.73
N ASN A 546 -5.37 22.38 -2.81
CA ASN A 546 -6.47 22.64 -3.71
C ASN A 546 -6.29 23.97 -4.46
N GLY A 547 -6.40 23.92 -5.78
CA GLY A 547 -6.43 25.10 -6.63
C GLY A 547 -5.11 25.37 -7.35
N LYS A 548 -5.23 26.16 -8.42
CA LYS A 548 -4.10 26.52 -9.28
C LYS A 548 -3.03 27.26 -8.48
N ASP A 549 -1.78 26.92 -8.74
CA ASP A 549 -0.58 27.46 -8.08
C ASP A 549 -0.49 27.15 -6.58
N SER A 550 -1.45 26.41 -6.00
CA SER A 550 -1.34 25.87 -4.65
C SER A 550 -0.33 24.73 -4.63
N LYS A 551 0.64 24.78 -3.72
CA LYS A 551 1.73 23.79 -3.65
C LYS A 551 2.00 23.34 -2.22
N VAL A 552 2.26 22.03 -2.07
CA VAL A 552 3.00 21.50 -0.92
C VAL A 552 4.33 20.91 -1.36
N GLU A 553 5.37 21.12 -0.54
CA GLU A 553 6.66 20.45 -0.65
C GLU A 553 7.01 19.80 0.69
N LEU A 554 7.22 18.48 0.68
CA LEU A 554 7.55 17.66 1.84
C LEU A 554 8.98 17.14 1.65
N VAL A 555 9.91 17.55 2.52
CA VAL A 555 11.33 17.22 2.40
C VAL A 555 11.83 16.54 3.66
N ASN A 556 12.49 15.38 3.51
CA ASN A 556 13.08 14.64 4.62
C ASN A 556 12.12 14.48 5.81
N SER A 557 10.87 14.11 5.53
CA SER A 557 9.80 14.09 6.53
C SER A 557 8.94 12.83 6.42
N SER A 558 8.24 12.51 7.50
CA SER A 558 7.27 11.40 7.53
C SER A 558 5.84 11.90 7.74
N LEU A 559 4.92 11.30 7.02
CA LEU A 559 3.48 11.51 7.17
C LEU A 559 2.82 10.16 7.44
N GLU A 560 2.23 9.99 8.61
CA GLU A 560 1.45 8.81 8.97
C GLU A 560 -0.01 9.18 9.21
N ILE A 561 -0.91 8.45 8.56
CA ILE A 561 -2.35 8.58 8.76
C ILE A 561 -3.02 7.23 8.97
N GLN A 562 -3.89 7.15 9.97
CA GLN A 562 -4.59 5.92 10.35
C GLN A 562 -6.11 6.09 10.35
N GLY A 563 -6.82 5.17 9.72
CA GLY A 563 -8.27 5.03 9.81
C GLY A 563 -8.90 4.47 8.53
N THR A 564 -10.20 4.17 8.56
CA THR A 564 -10.94 3.79 7.36
C THR A 564 -11.08 4.99 6.41
N GLN A 565 -10.89 4.77 5.11
CA GLN A 565 -11.01 5.75 4.02
C GLN A 565 -10.07 6.97 4.07
N VAL A 566 -9.10 7.02 4.97
CA VAL A 566 -8.17 8.17 5.10
C VAL A 566 -7.29 8.38 3.87
N ALA A 567 -6.79 9.60 3.68
CA ALA A 567 -5.84 9.92 2.63
C ALA A 567 -4.62 10.70 3.16
N GLY A 568 -3.41 10.27 2.80
CA GLY A 568 -2.18 10.95 3.21
C GLY A 568 -2.10 12.37 2.64
N ILE A 569 -1.86 12.48 1.34
CA ILE A 569 -1.86 13.77 0.63
C ILE A 569 -2.94 13.76 -0.45
N SER A 570 -3.83 14.74 -0.39
CA SER A 570 -4.89 15.01 -1.35
C SER A 570 -4.54 16.25 -2.17
N VAL A 571 -4.49 16.13 -3.51
CA VAL A 571 -4.06 17.20 -4.43
C VAL A 571 -5.03 17.36 -5.58
N GLY A 572 -5.57 18.57 -5.73
CA GLY A 572 -6.68 18.87 -6.63
C GLY A 572 -6.55 20.17 -7.41
N ASN A 573 -7.29 20.27 -8.52
CA ASN A 573 -7.56 21.53 -9.22
C ASN A 573 -6.33 22.32 -9.65
N GLN A 574 -5.41 21.68 -10.37
CA GLN A 574 -4.12 22.20 -10.81
C GLN A 574 -3.14 22.47 -9.66
N GLY A 575 -3.42 21.94 -8.47
CA GLY A 575 -2.49 21.92 -7.35
C GLY A 575 -1.27 21.02 -7.61
N LYS A 576 -0.21 21.26 -6.83
CA LYS A 576 1.05 20.54 -6.94
C LYS A 576 1.49 19.95 -5.60
N ALA A 577 1.95 18.70 -5.61
CA ALA A 577 2.71 18.12 -4.50
C ALA A 577 4.11 17.70 -4.95
N GLU A 578 5.11 18.08 -4.18
CA GLU A 578 6.50 17.67 -4.34
C GLU A 578 6.94 16.93 -3.08
N ILE A 579 7.29 15.65 -3.21
CA ILE A 579 7.65 14.79 -2.09
C ILE A 579 9.08 14.31 -2.33
N VAL A 580 10.00 14.72 -1.45
CA VAL A 580 11.44 14.55 -1.61
C VAL A 580 12.04 13.90 -0.38
N SER A 581 12.72 12.75 -0.56
CA SER A 581 13.33 12.00 0.55
C SER A 581 12.38 11.77 1.74
N SER A 582 11.09 11.53 1.47
CA SER A 582 10.04 11.52 2.49
C SER A 582 9.21 10.24 2.42
N GLN A 583 8.53 9.93 3.52
CA GLN A 583 7.69 8.74 3.63
C GLN A 583 6.23 9.10 3.92
N ILE A 584 5.30 8.46 3.21
CA ILE A 584 3.86 8.54 3.47
C ILE A 584 3.33 7.16 3.80
N LEU A 585 2.73 7.01 4.97
CA LEU A 585 2.18 5.75 5.47
C LEU A 585 0.69 5.92 5.77
N ALA A 586 -0.16 5.24 5.00
CA ALA A 586 -1.61 5.26 5.15
C ALA A 586 -2.13 3.89 5.61
N LYS A 587 -2.67 3.83 6.83
CA LYS A 587 -3.12 2.59 7.48
C LYS A 587 -4.63 2.56 7.62
N GLY A 588 -5.24 1.39 7.45
CA GLY A 588 -6.67 1.17 7.55
C GLY A 588 -7.33 0.77 6.24
N LYS A 589 -8.58 0.29 6.35
CA LYS A 589 -9.38 -0.18 5.23
C LYS A 589 -9.63 0.96 4.24
N ASN A 590 -9.40 0.70 2.95
CA ASN A 590 -9.55 1.69 1.88
C ASN A 590 -8.71 2.97 2.11
N ALA A 591 -7.62 2.90 2.87
CA ALA A 591 -6.71 4.04 3.03
C ALA A 591 -6.00 4.35 1.71
N LYS A 592 -5.66 5.62 1.49
CA LYS A 592 -4.92 6.08 0.31
C LYS A 592 -3.65 6.79 0.74
N GLY A 593 -2.50 6.41 0.17
CA GLY A 593 -1.27 7.17 0.38
C GLY A 593 -1.37 8.55 -0.28
N LEU A 594 -1.68 8.54 -1.57
CA LEU A 594 -1.89 9.73 -2.39
C LEU A 594 -3.29 9.71 -3.02
N HIS A 595 -3.92 10.88 -3.01
CA HIS A 595 -5.25 11.09 -3.56
C HIS A 595 -5.21 12.29 -4.51
N THR A 596 -5.53 12.10 -5.80
CA THR A 596 -5.21 13.14 -6.81
C THR A 596 -6.27 13.29 -7.89
N TRP A 597 -6.54 14.54 -8.30
CA TRP A 597 -7.44 14.85 -9.41
C TRP A 597 -7.05 16.17 -10.08
N ASN A 598 -6.91 16.17 -11.41
CA ASN A 598 -6.48 17.36 -12.14
C ASN A 598 -5.18 17.99 -11.55
N ALA A 599 -4.19 17.17 -11.19
CA ALA A 599 -3.07 17.60 -10.34
C ALA A 599 -1.70 17.29 -10.96
N THR A 600 -0.65 17.84 -10.36
CA THR A 600 0.74 17.42 -10.62
C THR A 600 1.38 16.88 -9.34
N VAL A 601 1.86 15.64 -9.39
CA VAL A 601 2.60 15.02 -8.28
C VAL A 601 4.00 14.66 -8.74
N LEU A 602 5.00 15.16 -8.02
CA LEU A 602 6.41 14.86 -8.23
C LEU A 602 6.96 14.15 -7.00
N PHE A 603 7.61 13.02 -7.23
CA PHE A 603 8.03 12.10 -6.19
C PHE A 603 9.49 11.71 -6.42
N ASN A 604 10.38 12.00 -5.47
CA ASN A 604 11.82 11.82 -5.64
C ASN A 604 12.44 11.21 -4.38
N ASN A 605 13.14 10.08 -4.51
CA ASN A 605 13.75 9.34 -3.40
C ASN A 605 12.79 9.11 -2.22
N SER A 606 11.50 8.89 -2.50
CA SER A 606 10.45 8.87 -1.49
C SER A 606 9.72 7.53 -1.48
N GLU A 607 8.99 7.25 -0.41
CA GLU A 607 8.19 6.03 -0.29
C GLU A 607 6.74 6.31 0.12
N VAL A 608 5.79 5.69 -0.58
CA VAL A 608 4.37 5.68 -0.22
C VAL A 608 3.96 4.24 0.05
N VAL A 609 3.42 3.99 1.25
CA VAL A 609 2.92 2.68 1.68
C VAL A 609 1.48 2.84 2.13
N SER A 610 0.58 2.04 1.55
CA SER A 610 -0.84 2.04 1.93
C SER A 610 -1.38 0.64 2.17
N GLU A 611 -2.16 0.47 3.24
CA GLU A 611 -2.96 -0.74 3.49
C GLU A 611 -4.20 -0.85 2.58
N GLY A 612 -4.53 0.22 1.85
CA GLY A 612 -5.49 0.22 0.75
C GLY A 612 -4.78 0.45 -0.58
N VAL A 613 -5.02 1.61 -1.20
CA VAL A 613 -4.42 2.00 -2.49
C VAL A 613 -3.22 2.91 -2.28
N GLY A 614 -2.12 2.68 -3.00
CA GLY A 614 -0.93 3.55 -2.94
C GLY A 614 -1.25 4.96 -3.43
N ALA A 615 -1.68 5.08 -4.69
CA ALA A 615 -2.21 6.32 -5.26
C ALA A 615 -3.55 6.10 -5.97
N TRP A 616 -4.57 6.86 -5.60
CA TRP A 616 -5.84 6.89 -6.33
C TRP A 616 -5.97 8.21 -7.12
N ILE A 617 -6.19 8.09 -8.43
CA ILE A 617 -6.35 9.19 -9.37
C ILE A 617 -7.79 9.18 -9.88
N PHE A 618 -8.50 10.29 -9.65
CA PHE A 618 -9.89 10.48 -10.08
C PHE A 618 -10.10 11.85 -10.74
N SER A 619 -11.34 12.20 -11.10
CA SER A 619 -11.69 13.53 -11.62
C SER A 619 -13.03 14.02 -11.09
N ASN A 620 -13.14 15.32 -10.83
CA ASN A 620 -14.39 16.02 -10.51
C ASN A 620 -14.95 16.83 -11.69
N ASP A 621 -14.25 16.89 -12.83
CA ASP A 621 -14.63 17.67 -14.01
C ASP A 621 -14.39 16.84 -15.28
N ILE A 622 -15.26 16.98 -16.29
CA ILE A 622 -15.16 16.25 -17.56
C ILE A 622 -14.02 16.78 -18.44
N LYS A 623 -13.79 18.10 -18.43
CA LYS A 623 -12.82 18.80 -19.27
C LYS A 623 -11.46 18.92 -18.59
N ASN A 624 -11.46 19.20 -17.29
CA ASN A 624 -10.24 19.35 -16.48
C ASN A 624 -9.96 18.06 -15.71
N ASN A 625 -9.64 16.99 -16.43
CA ASN A 625 -9.61 15.63 -15.89
C ASN A 625 -8.23 14.96 -15.94
N LYS A 626 -7.18 15.75 -16.21
CA LYS A 626 -5.82 15.25 -16.45
C LYS A 626 -4.94 15.40 -15.21
N THR A 627 -4.35 14.29 -14.75
CA THR A 627 -3.33 14.29 -13.70
C THR A 627 -1.97 13.87 -14.28
N ASN A 628 -0.91 14.58 -13.91
CA ASN A 628 0.47 14.22 -14.20
C ASN A 628 1.12 13.65 -12.94
N PHE A 629 1.71 12.47 -13.03
CA PHE A 629 2.33 11.78 -11.91
C PHE A 629 3.74 11.32 -12.29
N GLU A 630 4.75 11.77 -11.54
CA GLU A 630 6.15 11.45 -11.84
C GLU A 630 6.87 10.93 -10.60
N MET A 631 7.47 9.74 -10.71
CA MET A 631 8.38 9.16 -9.70
C MET A 631 9.80 9.04 -10.26
N LYS A 632 10.78 9.47 -9.47
CA LYS A 632 12.19 9.51 -9.81
C LYS A 632 13.06 8.98 -8.68
N GLU A 633 14.27 8.53 -9.04
CA GLU A 633 15.41 8.26 -8.16
C GLU A 633 15.06 7.41 -6.92
N ASN A 634 15.09 6.08 -7.05
CA ASN A 634 14.84 5.12 -5.97
C ASN A 634 13.49 5.26 -5.26
N SER A 635 12.54 5.97 -5.86
CA SER A 635 11.20 6.12 -5.31
C SER A 635 10.41 4.82 -5.33
N ARG A 636 9.54 4.62 -4.34
CA ARG A 636 8.67 3.45 -4.25
C ARG A 636 7.23 3.80 -3.92
N ILE A 637 6.29 3.08 -4.54
CA ILE A 637 4.87 3.10 -4.17
C ILE A 637 4.37 1.68 -3.94
N TYR A 638 3.66 1.47 -2.84
CA TYR A 638 3.02 0.21 -2.48
C TYR A 638 1.57 0.44 -2.04
N GLY A 639 0.68 -0.46 -2.49
CA GLY A 639 -0.68 -0.55 -1.98
C GLY A 639 -1.17 -1.98 -1.95
N LYS A 640 -1.73 -2.42 -0.82
CA LYS A 640 -2.26 -3.78 -0.62
C LYS A 640 -3.43 -4.10 -1.58
N GLU A 641 -4.26 -3.11 -1.87
CA GLU A 641 -5.33 -3.25 -2.87
C GLU A 641 -4.77 -3.08 -4.28
N TYR A 642 -4.20 -1.92 -4.57
CA TYR A 642 -3.49 -1.61 -5.81
C TYR A 642 -2.38 -0.61 -5.51
N ALA A 643 -1.26 -0.70 -6.22
CA ALA A 643 -0.24 0.34 -6.16
C ALA A 643 -0.81 1.66 -6.69
N MET A 644 -1.55 1.59 -7.81
CA MET A 644 -2.27 2.72 -8.37
C MET A 644 -3.64 2.33 -8.88
N LYS A 645 -4.63 3.20 -8.65
CA LYS A 645 -5.99 3.10 -9.18
C LYS A 645 -6.29 4.37 -9.96
N ILE A 646 -6.71 4.23 -11.21
CA ILE A 646 -7.12 5.32 -12.10
C ILE A 646 -8.59 5.08 -12.43
N SER A 647 -9.48 5.72 -11.69
CA SER A 647 -10.91 5.46 -11.84
C SER A 647 -11.74 6.70 -11.50
N PRO A 648 -12.95 6.82 -12.06
CA PRO A 648 -13.90 7.81 -11.59
C PRO A 648 -14.15 7.68 -10.07
N ASN A 649 -14.45 8.79 -9.43
CA ASN A 649 -15.08 8.83 -8.10
C ASN A 649 -16.61 8.82 -8.25
N VAL A 650 -17.32 9.20 -7.18
CA VAL A 650 -18.79 9.32 -7.18
C VAL A 650 -19.34 10.22 -8.29
N THR A 651 -18.55 11.17 -8.84
CA THR A 651 -19.00 12.03 -9.95
C THR A 651 -19.11 11.29 -11.28
N GLY A 652 -18.48 10.12 -11.41
CA GLY A 652 -18.51 9.31 -12.64
C GLY A 652 -17.67 9.86 -13.79
N ASN A 653 -16.89 10.92 -13.57
CA ASN A 653 -16.09 11.56 -14.60
C ASN A 653 -14.87 10.71 -15.00
N LYS A 654 -14.63 10.62 -16.31
CA LYS A 654 -13.45 9.95 -16.85
C LYS A 654 -12.15 10.62 -16.39
N VAL A 655 -11.11 9.82 -16.17
CA VAL A 655 -9.79 10.29 -15.73
C VAL A 655 -8.79 10.11 -16.87
N LEU A 656 -7.88 11.08 -17.04
CA LEU A 656 -6.69 10.91 -17.86
C LEU A 656 -5.46 11.03 -16.96
N ALA A 657 -4.64 9.99 -16.90
CA ALA A 657 -3.42 9.97 -16.09
C ALA A 657 -2.18 9.78 -16.97
N ASP A 658 -1.29 10.77 -16.98
CA ASP A 658 0.05 10.64 -17.55
C ASP A 658 1.02 10.31 -16.41
N ILE A 659 1.60 9.11 -16.46
CA ILE A 659 2.39 8.53 -15.38
C ILE A 659 3.79 8.23 -15.90
N SER A 660 4.82 8.70 -15.18
CA SER A 660 6.22 8.40 -15.48
C SER A 660 6.93 7.84 -14.26
N PHE A 661 7.60 6.70 -14.45
CA PHE A 661 8.46 6.07 -13.46
C PHE A 661 9.88 6.02 -14.02
N GLN A 662 10.82 6.65 -13.31
CA GLN A 662 12.23 6.63 -13.65
C GLN A 662 13.04 6.13 -12.44
N LYS A 663 13.85 5.08 -12.61
CA LYS A 663 14.61 4.46 -11.51
C LYS A 663 13.77 4.18 -10.27
N SER A 664 12.53 3.73 -10.46
CA SER A 664 11.53 3.64 -9.40
C SER A 664 10.96 2.22 -9.26
N LYS A 665 10.31 1.94 -8.13
CA LYS A 665 9.70 0.66 -7.80
C LYS A 665 8.19 0.81 -7.59
N VAL A 666 7.40 0.04 -8.33
CA VAL A 666 5.94 -0.05 -8.17
C VAL A 666 5.61 -1.43 -7.61
N ASP A 667 4.94 -1.49 -6.46
CA ASP A 667 4.67 -2.72 -5.73
C ASP A 667 3.16 -2.91 -5.52
N GLY A 668 2.55 -3.75 -6.35
CA GLY A 668 1.10 -3.91 -6.46
C GLY A 668 0.62 -3.81 -7.91
N GLY A 669 -0.64 -4.19 -8.16
CA GLY A 669 -1.27 -3.99 -9.48
C GLY A 669 -1.54 -2.51 -9.81
N ILE A 670 -1.77 -2.23 -11.09
CA ILE A 670 -2.26 -0.94 -11.57
C ILE A 670 -3.60 -1.16 -12.27
N PHE A 671 -4.65 -0.52 -11.76
CA PHE A 671 -6.00 -0.63 -12.32
C PHE A 671 -6.42 0.68 -12.98
N THR A 672 -6.86 0.61 -14.23
CA THR A 672 -7.45 1.72 -14.98
C THR A 672 -8.87 1.35 -15.38
N ASP A 673 -9.86 2.09 -14.89
CA ASP A 673 -11.26 1.89 -15.24
C ASP A 673 -11.49 1.99 -16.77
N ALA A 674 -12.48 1.28 -17.30
CA ALA A 674 -12.77 1.22 -18.74
C ALA A 674 -13.10 2.59 -19.36
N LYS A 675 -13.67 3.52 -18.59
CA LYS A 675 -13.98 4.89 -19.04
C LYS A 675 -12.80 5.85 -18.94
N SER A 676 -11.72 5.44 -18.28
CA SER A 676 -10.55 6.26 -17.99
C SER A 676 -9.35 5.84 -18.82
N GLU A 677 -8.31 6.66 -18.84
CA GLU A 677 -7.10 6.43 -19.62
C GLU A 677 -5.84 6.63 -18.77
N SER A 678 -4.87 5.73 -18.92
CA SER A 678 -3.56 5.79 -18.29
C SER A 678 -2.44 5.63 -19.31
N HIS A 679 -1.52 6.58 -19.35
CA HIS A 679 -0.30 6.53 -20.17
C HIS A 679 0.90 6.34 -19.26
N ILE A 680 1.41 5.11 -19.21
CA ILE A 680 2.48 4.74 -18.29
C ILE A 680 3.80 4.63 -19.06
N ASN A 681 4.78 5.42 -18.64
CA ASN A 681 6.14 5.38 -19.15
C ASN A 681 7.10 4.92 -18.05
N MET A 682 7.72 3.77 -18.23
CA MET A 682 8.70 3.23 -17.29
C MET A 682 10.10 3.26 -17.91
N LYS A 683 11.06 3.80 -17.17
CA LYS A 683 12.47 3.83 -17.53
C LYS A 683 13.34 3.39 -16.35
N ASP A 684 14.25 2.43 -16.57
CA ASP A 684 15.13 1.89 -15.51
C ASP A 684 14.35 1.47 -14.25
N SER A 685 13.10 1.01 -14.39
CA SER A 685 12.16 0.86 -13.29
C SER A 685 11.72 -0.59 -13.10
N TYR A 686 11.17 -0.89 -11.93
CA TYR A 686 10.73 -2.23 -11.56
C TYR A 686 9.25 -2.20 -11.14
N TRP A 687 8.42 -3.00 -11.79
CA TRP A 687 7.03 -3.22 -11.39
C TRP A 687 6.82 -4.65 -10.88
N LYS A 688 6.53 -4.80 -9.59
CA LYS A 688 6.03 -6.03 -8.98
C LYS A 688 4.51 -6.06 -9.13
N MET A 689 4.00 -6.76 -10.13
CA MET A 689 2.58 -6.85 -10.41
C MET A 689 1.95 -8.01 -9.63
N SER A 690 1.52 -7.74 -8.41
CA SER A 690 0.96 -8.74 -7.49
C SER A 690 -0.54 -8.98 -7.64
N LYS A 691 -1.18 -8.40 -8.67
CA LYS A 691 -2.61 -8.54 -9.00
C LYS A 691 -2.83 -8.29 -10.48
N ASP A 692 -3.96 -8.79 -10.99
CA ASP A 692 -4.45 -8.43 -12.32
C ASP A 692 -4.47 -6.92 -12.50
N SER A 693 -4.04 -6.48 -13.68
CA SER A 693 -3.81 -5.06 -13.97
C SER A 693 -4.40 -4.68 -15.32
N SER A 694 -4.88 -3.44 -15.41
CA SER A 694 -5.39 -2.89 -16.66
C SER A 694 -4.87 -1.48 -16.85
N VAL A 695 -4.25 -1.24 -18.00
CA VAL A 695 -3.65 0.05 -18.37
C VAL A 695 -4.06 0.41 -19.80
N THR A 696 -3.93 1.69 -20.18
CA THR A 696 -4.31 2.10 -21.54
C THR A 696 -3.12 2.05 -22.48
N LYS A 697 -2.02 2.72 -22.17
CA LYS A 697 -0.75 2.64 -22.91
C LYS A 697 0.39 2.33 -21.94
N LEU A 698 1.30 1.47 -22.36
CA LEU A 698 2.46 1.08 -21.55
C LEU A 698 3.74 1.10 -22.40
N ASN A 699 4.68 1.92 -21.97
CA ASN A 699 6.04 1.95 -22.51
C ASN A 699 7.00 1.44 -21.43
N LEU A 700 7.79 0.41 -21.76
CA LEU A 700 8.81 -0.17 -20.88
C LEU A 700 10.19 0.01 -21.54
N GLU A 701 11.00 0.94 -21.03
CA GLU A 701 12.39 1.13 -21.45
C GLU A 701 13.34 0.68 -20.33
N ASP A 702 14.25 -0.26 -20.61
CA ASP A 702 15.25 -0.75 -19.64
C ASP A 702 14.62 -1.17 -18.28
N SER A 703 13.38 -1.67 -18.32
CA SER A 703 12.54 -1.87 -17.14
C SER A 703 12.10 -3.33 -16.99
N ILE A 704 11.86 -3.74 -15.75
CA ILE A 704 11.37 -5.08 -15.41
C ILE A 704 9.91 -5.00 -14.99
N LEU A 705 9.06 -5.81 -15.62
CA LEU A 705 7.71 -6.12 -15.15
C LEU A 705 7.69 -7.56 -14.66
N HIS A 706 7.43 -7.77 -13.37
CA HIS A 706 7.36 -9.09 -12.75
C HIS A 706 5.93 -9.42 -12.40
N PHE A 707 5.34 -10.32 -13.19
CA PHE A 707 4.04 -10.92 -12.93
C PHE A 707 4.13 -11.86 -11.74
N SER A 708 3.08 -11.86 -10.91
CA SER A 708 2.88 -12.86 -9.86
C SER A 708 4.14 -13.12 -9.02
N PRO A 709 4.76 -12.05 -8.47
CA PRO A 709 6.08 -12.10 -7.86
C PRO A 709 6.14 -12.95 -6.59
N GLU A 710 5.00 -13.23 -5.99
CA GLU A 710 4.85 -14.12 -4.84
C GLU A 710 5.00 -15.59 -5.26
N ASN A 711 5.60 -16.41 -4.40
CA ASN A 711 5.77 -17.84 -4.66
C ASN A 711 4.49 -18.64 -4.35
N THR A 712 3.39 -18.29 -5.02
CA THR A 712 2.08 -18.92 -4.94
C THR A 712 1.71 -19.60 -6.27
N GLU A 713 0.66 -20.43 -6.29
CA GLU A 713 0.04 -20.94 -7.54
C GLU A 713 -0.96 -19.94 -8.15
N GLU A 714 -0.93 -18.67 -7.74
CA GLU A 714 -1.68 -17.60 -8.39
C GLU A 714 -0.94 -17.08 -9.62
N PHE A 715 -1.71 -16.80 -10.67
CA PHE A 715 -1.26 -16.23 -11.94
C PHE A 715 -2.09 -14.99 -12.24
N HIS A 716 -1.49 -14.03 -12.94
CA HIS A 716 -2.12 -12.74 -13.17
C HIS A 716 -2.10 -12.33 -14.64
N GLU A 717 -3.10 -11.53 -15.00
CA GLU A 717 -3.24 -10.96 -16.33
C GLU A 717 -2.95 -9.45 -16.33
N LEU A 718 -2.21 -8.99 -17.32
CA LEU A 718 -2.07 -7.56 -17.65
C LEU A 718 -2.80 -7.28 -18.96
N THR A 719 -3.83 -6.44 -18.91
CA THR A 719 -4.52 -5.95 -20.12
C THR A 719 -4.06 -4.54 -20.47
N ILE A 720 -3.53 -4.36 -21.67
CA ILE A 720 -3.17 -3.08 -22.27
C ILE A 720 -4.20 -2.77 -23.35
N ARG A 721 -5.07 -1.79 -23.09
CA ARG A 721 -6.22 -1.52 -23.97
C ARG A 721 -5.88 -0.82 -25.28
N GLN A 722 -4.74 -0.16 -25.35
CA GLN A 722 -4.21 0.44 -26.57
C GLN A 722 -2.78 -0.09 -26.79
N ASN A 723 -1.78 0.79 -26.82
CA ASN A 723 -0.48 0.43 -27.36
C ASN A 723 0.52 0.00 -26.28
N TYR A 724 1.34 -0.98 -26.64
CA TYR A 724 2.49 -1.46 -25.89
C TYR A 724 3.77 -1.21 -26.68
N TYR A 725 4.79 -0.66 -26.01
CA TYR A 725 6.13 -0.54 -26.58
C TYR A 725 7.19 -1.00 -25.57
N GLY A 726 7.97 -1.99 -25.95
CA GLY A 726 9.13 -2.47 -25.19
C GLY A 726 10.44 -2.00 -25.81
N LYS A 727 11.38 -1.52 -25.01
CA LYS A 727 12.75 -1.25 -25.44
C LYS A 727 13.70 -1.80 -24.41
N ASN A 728 14.23 -3.00 -24.71
CA ASN A 728 15.03 -3.74 -23.74
C ASN A 728 14.25 -3.96 -22.42
N ALA A 729 12.96 -4.25 -22.55
CA ALA A 729 12.11 -4.60 -21.42
C ALA A 729 12.32 -6.07 -21.05
N LEU A 730 12.12 -6.41 -19.77
CA LEU A 730 12.10 -7.79 -19.30
C LEU A 730 10.77 -8.08 -18.59
N LEU A 731 10.02 -9.05 -19.11
CA LEU A 731 8.87 -9.64 -18.43
C LEU A 731 9.35 -10.86 -17.65
N LYS A 732 9.05 -10.93 -16.36
CA LYS A 732 9.19 -12.14 -15.56
C LYS A 732 7.80 -12.74 -15.38
N MET A 733 7.61 -13.95 -15.89
CA MET A 733 6.32 -14.64 -15.93
C MET A 733 6.47 -16.07 -15.42
N LYS A 734 5.37 -16.67 -14.94
CA LYS A 734 5.34 -18.07 -14.54
C LYS A 734 4.05 -18.76 -14.96
N GLY A 735 4.09 -20.09 -15.01
CA GLY A 735 2.93 -20.94 -15.28
C GLY A 735 3.14 -22.37 -14.82
N LYS A 736 2.05 -23.13 -14.65
CA LYS A 736 2.08 -24.56 -14.29
C LYS A 736 2.19 -25.41 -15.55
N LEU A 737 3.38 -25.44 -16.15
CA LEU A 737 3.61 -25.99 -17.49
C LEU A 737 3.23 -27.47 -17.61
N SER A 738 2.21 -27.73 -18.44
CA SER A 738 1.68 -29.04 -18.83
C SER A 738 1.21 -28.96 -20.30
N ASP A 739 -0.08 -29.12 -20.60
CA ASP A 739 -0.65 -28.99 -21.95
C ASP A 739 -1.13 -27.56 -22.25
N ASP A 740 -1.82 -27.36 -23.37
CA ASP A 740 -2.32 -26.06 -23.84
C ASP A 740 -3.20 -25.31 -22.83
N ASN A 741 -3.83 -26.01 -21.89
CA ASN A 741 -4.71 -25.43 -20.86
C ASN A 741 -3.97 -25.05 -19.57
N SER A 742 -2.64 -25.04 -19.61
CA SER A 742 -1.83 -24.70 -18.43
C SER A 742 -2.19 -23.31 -17.89
N PRO A 743 -2.49 -23.17 -16.59
CA PRO A 743 -2.65 -21.85 -16.00
C PRO A 743 -1.30 -21.12 -16.00
N THR A 744 -1.33 -19.86 -16.43
CA THR A 744 -0.15 -19.03 -16.70
C THR A 744 -0.47 -17.56 -16.47
N ASP A 745 0.56 -16.78 -16.13
CA ASP A 745 0.53 -15.34 -16.32
C ASP A 745 0.28 -15.01 -17.80
N LYS A 746 -0.43 -13.91 -18.07
CA LYS A 746 -0.79 -13.51 -19.43
C LYS A 746 -0.65 -12.01 -19.67
N LEU A 747 -0.10 -11.65 -20.83
CA LEU A 747 -0.14 -10.28 -21.34
C LEU A 747 -1.15 -10.17 -22.48
N ILE A 748 -2.12 -9.28 -22.36
CA ILE A 748 -3.16 -9.04 -23.36
C ILE A 748 -2.99 -7.61 -23.90
N ILE A 749 -2.81 -7.46 -25.21
CA ILE A 749 -2.63 -6.16 -25.87
C ILE A 749 -3.72 -6.00 -26.93
N LEU A 750 -4.67 -5.09 -26.67
CA LEU A 750 -5.82 -4.83 -27.54
C LEU A 750 -5.52 -3.79 -28.63
N GLY A 751 -4.41 -3.06 -28.54
CA GLY A 751 -3.93 -2.15 -29.57
C GLY A 751 -2.65 -2.68 -30.23
N ARG A 752 -1.73 -1.77 -30.54
CA ARG A 752 -0.50 -2.11 -31.27
C ARG A 752 0.62 -2.52 -30.31
N ALA A 753 1.31 -3.60 -30.64
CA ALA A 753 2.56 -4.00 -29.99
C ALA A 753 3.77 -3.74 -30.88
N GLY A 754 4.87 -3.23 -30.31
CA GLY A 754 6.14 -3.00 -31.02
C GLY A 754 7.38 -2.97 -30.12
N GLY A 755 8.56 -2.92 -30.73
CA GLY A 755 9.85 -2.87 -30.04
C GLY A 755 10.43 -4.25 -29.70
N ASN A 756 11.18 -4.36 -28.60
CA ASN A 756 11.84 -5.59 -28.15
C ASN A 756 11.69 -5.80 -26.63
N THR A 757 11.14 -6.96 -26.29
CA THR A 757 10.88 -7.43 -24.93
C THR A 757 11.37 -8.86 -24.72
N TRP A 758 12.19 -9.05 -23.68
CA TRP A 758 12.61 -10.36 -23.20
C TRP A 758 11.60 -10.96 -22.23
N ILE A 759 11.46 -12.28 -22.24
CA ILE A 759 10.64 -13.04 -21.29
C ILE A 759 11.54 -14.00 -20.51
N ASP A 760 11.65 -13.82 -19.19
CA ASP A 760 12.17 -14.83 -18.26
C ASP A 760 10.99 -15.60 -17.67
N TYR A 761 10.80 -16.83 -18.16
CA TYR A 761 9.64 -17.65 -17.81
C TYR A 761 10.02 -18.77 -16.84
N ARG A 762 9.18 -19.03 -15.84
CA ARG A 762 9.41 -20.07 -14.82
C ARG A 762 8.26 -21.07 -14.72
N ASN A 763 8.61 -22.32 -14.51
CA ASN A 763 7.64 -23.35 -14.17
C ASN A 763 7.26 -23.27 -12.68
N GLN A 764 5.96 -23.18 -12.39
CA GLN A 764 5.41 -23.22 -11.03
C GLN A 764 4.61 -24.52 -10.85
N GLY A 765 5.29 -25.59 -10.42
CA GLY A 765 4.65 -26.87 -10.08
C GLY A 765 4.09 -27.68 -11.25
N GLY A 766 4.38 -27.30 -12.50
CA GLY A 766 4.02 -28.09 -13.68
C GLY A 766 4.91 -29.33 -13.84
N ILE A 767 4.35 -30.39 -14.43
CA ILE A 767 5.05 -31.68 -14.65
C ILE A 767 5.58 -31.84 -16.08
N GLY A 768 5.17 -30.97 -17.00
CA GLY A 768 5.53 -31.03 -18.41
C GLY A 768 4.66 -32.00 -19.19
N ALA A 769 4.17 -31.58 -20.35
CA ALA A 769 3.42 -32.39 -21.30
C ALA A 769 3.62 -31.88 -22.73
N LYS A 770 3.25 -32.70 -23.73
CA LYS A 770 3.22 -32.28 -25.13
C LYS A 770 2.08 -31.28 -25.34
N THR A 771 2.37 -30.10 -25.88
CA THR A 771 1.36 -29.13 -26.31
C THR A 771 0.85 -29.46 -27.72
N HIS A 772 -0.43 -29.23 -27.98
CA HIS A 772 -0.99 -29.35 -29.33
C HIS A 772 -0.74 -28.05 -30.10
N TYR A 773 -1.33 -26.94 -29.68
CA TYR A 773 -1.09 -25.59 -30.21
C TYR A 773 0.00 -24.84 -29.43
N GLY A 774 0.11 -25.08 -28.11
CA GLY A 774 0.97 -24.32 -27.21
C GLY A 774 0.19 -23.63 -26.10
N ILE A 775 0.88 -23.18 -25.05
CA ILE A 775 0.31 -22.42 -23.93
C ILE A 775 0.35 -20.94 -24.27
N LYS A 776 -0.80 -20.28 -24.44
CA LYS A 776 -0.88 -18.85 -24.81
C LYS A 776 -0.41 -17.98 -23.64
N ILE A 777 0.67 -17.23 -23.81
CA ILE A 777 1.20 -16.32 -22.79
C ILE A 777 1.12 -14.84 -23.19
N ILE A 778 1.08 -14.53 -24.49
CA ILE A 778 0.80 -13.19 -25.02
C ILE A 778 -0.36 -13.27 -26.01
N ASP A 779 -1.36 -12.42 -25.84
CA ASP A 779 -2.55 -12.28 -26.69
C ASP A 779 -2.50 -10.88 -27.37
N LEU A 780 -2.46 -10.87 -28.70
CA LEU A 780 -2.29 -9.67 -29.53
C LEU A 780 -3.48 -9.46 -30.46
N PHE A 781 -4.08 -8.27 -30.39
CA PHE A 781 -5.07 -7.84 -31.38
C PHE A 781 -4.43 -7.34 -32.69
N GLN A 782 -3.34 -6.55 -32.59
CA GLN A 782 -2.64 -6.00 -33.75
C GLN A 782 -1.12 -5.94 -33.54
N LYS A 783 -0.36 -6.32 -34.58
CA LYS A 783 1.11 -6.30 -34.62
C LYS A 783 1.66 -5.23 -35.58
N GLU A 784 2.76 -4.57 -35.22
CA GLU A 784 3.49 -3.66 -36.13
C GLU A 784 4.84 -4.23 -36.65
N GLU A 785 5.54 -5.08 -35.87
CA GLU A 785 6.91 -5.54 -36.17
C GLU A 785 7.10 -7.03 -35.84
N LYS A 786 8.04 -7.73 -36.49
CA LYS A 786 8.41 -9.13 -36.16
C LYS A 786 9.32 -9.18 -34.92
N ASN A 787 9.29 -10.30 -34.17
CA ASN A 787 10.17 -10.59 -33.04
C ASN A 787 10.06 -9.62 -31.83
N ILE A 788 8.85 -9.14 -31.54
CA ILE A 788 8.59 -8.23 -30.41
C ILE A 788 8.93 -8.90 -29.08
N PHE A 789 8.55 -10.18 -28.92
CA PHE A 789 8.77 -10.95 -27.71
C PHE A 789 9.76 -12.09 -27.95
N GLN A 790 10.73 -12.25 -27.04
CA GLN A 790 11.75 -13.28 -27.14
C GLN A 790 11.96 -13.95 -25.78
N LEU A 791 12.01 -15.28 -25.77
CA LEU A 791 12.30 -16.03 -24.56
C LEU A 791 13.80 -15.91 -24.24
N LEU A 792 14.13 -15.54 -23.00
CA LEU A 792 15.51 -15.38 -22.56
C LEU A 792 16.28 -16.72 -22.60
N LYS A 793 15.59 -17.81 -22.28
CA LYS A 793 16.09 -19.20 -22.32
C LYS A 793 14.93 -20.20 -22.39
N PRO A 794 15.09 -21.36 -23.04
CA PRO A 794 14.09 -22.42 -22.99
C PRO A 794 13.77 -22.85 -21.56
N VAL A 795 12.54 -23.32 -21.33
CA VAL A 795 12.08 -23.81 -20.02
C VAL A 795 11.93 -25.32 -20.10
N TYR A 796 12.68 -26.06 -19.29
CA TYR A 796 12.63 -27.53 -19.26
C TYR A 796 11.75 -28.02 -18.12
N VAL A 797 10.74 -28.85 -18.44
CA VAL A 797 9.84 -29.45 -17.45
C VAL A 797 9.55 -30.89 -17.85
N GLY A 798 9.81 -31.84 -16.94
CA GLY A 798 9.69 -33.27 -17.27
C GLY A 798 10.61 -33.66 -18.43
N ASN A 799 10.02 -34.26 -19.47
CA ASN A 799 10.72 -34.65 -20.71
C ASN A 799 10.62 -33.59 -21.82
N TYR A 800 10.15 -32.39 -21.50
CA TYR A 800 9.74 -31.40 -22.48
C TYR A 800 10.56 -30.11 -22.36
N GLU A 801 10.96 -29.57 -23.51
CA GLU A 801 11.51 -28.23 -23.66
C GLU A 801 10.39 -27.34 -24.17
N TYR A 802 10.08 -26.29 -23.42
CA TYR A 802 9.16 -25.25 -23.82
C TYR A 802 9.95 -24.08 -24.41
N THR A 803 9.62 -23.74 -25.66
CA THR A 803 10.16 -22.59 -26.39
C THR A 803 9.03 -21.64 -26.77
N LEU A 804 9.35 -20.36 -26.97
CA LEU A 804 8.35 -19.38 -27.40
C LEU A 804 8.24 -19.39 -28.92
N LEU A 805 7.03 -19.64 -29.42
CA LEU A 805 6.71 -19.64 -30.84
C LEU A 805 5.54 -18.70 -31.12
N GLU A 806 5.74 -17.79 -32.08
CA GLU A 806 4.69 -16.95 -32.63
C GLU A 806 3.73 -17.82 -33.47
N GLY A 807 2.42 -17.66 -33.25
CA GLY A 807 1.37 -18.48 -33.86
C GLY A 807 1.33 -19.93 -33.37
N GLY A 808 2.16 -20.30 -32.40
CA GLY A 808 2.22 -21.64 -31.82
C GLY A 808 2.48 -22.74 -32.86
N ASN A 809 2.13 -23.97 -32.52
CA ASN A 809 2.14 -25.12 -33.43
C ASN A 809 0.91 -25.09 -34.33
N ASP A 810 0.87 -24.13 -35.25
CA ASP A 810 -0.26 -23.90 -36.15
C ASP A 810 -1.57 -23.51 -35.42
N ALA A 811 -1.45 -22.73 -34.32
CA ALA A 811 -2.59 -22.26 -33.54
C ALA A 811 -3.54 -21.37 -34.37
N PRO A 812 -4.83 -21.25 -34.02
CA PRO A 812 -5.77 -20.39 -34.73
C PRO A 812 -5.36 -18.91 -34.75
N ASP A 813 -4.85 -18.41 -33.63
CA ASP A 813 -4.46 -17.01 -33.46
C ASP A 813 -2.99 -16.83 -33.86
N LYS A 814 -2.75 -16.56 -35.16
CA LYS A 814 -1.39 -16.54 -35.74
C LYS A 814 -0.47 -15.44 -35.21
N GLU A 815 -1.04 -14.36 -34.67
CA GLU A 815 -0.28 -13.21 -34.15
C GLU A 815 0.14 -13.40 -32.68
N ASP A 816 -0.44 -14.37 -31.96
CA ASP A 816 -0.21 -14.60 -30.53
C ASP A 816 1.10 -15.37 -30.26
N TYR A 817 1.59 -15.29 -29.02
CA TYR A 817 2.80 -16.01 -28.63
C TYR A 817 2.49 -17.13 -27.65
N TYR A 818 2.97 -18.32 -27.99
CA TYR A 818 2.70 -19.54 -27.24
C TYR A 818 4.01 -20.18 -26.77
N LEU A 819 4.00 -20.74 -25.57
CA LEU A 819 5.02 -21.72 -25.17
C LEU A 819 4.65 -23.07 -25.77
N THR A 820 5.41 -23.53 -26.76
CA THR A 820 5.25 -24.83 -27.38
C THR A 820 6.26 -25.81 -26.82
N SER A 821 5.83 -27.03 -26.55
CA SER A 821 6.69 -28.07 -26.04
C SER A 821 7.14 -29.04 -27.12
N THR A 822 8.42 -29.37 -27.08
CA THR A 822 9.01 -30.47 -27.85
C THR A 822 9.54 -31.52 -26.89
N LEU A 823 9.41 -32.79 -27.27
CA LEU A 823 9.96 -33.88 -26.48
C LEU A 823 11.47 -33.88 -26.65
N VAL A 824 12.20 -33.79 -25.54
CA VAL A 824 13.67 -33.71 -25.51
C VAL A 824 14.30 -35.09 -25.36
N SER A 825 13.49 -36.15 -25.45
CA SER A 825 13.88 -37.54 -25.24
C SER A 825 14.18 -38.24 -26.57
N GLN A 826 15.44 -38.65 -26.76
CA GLN A 826 15.81 -39.73 -27.70
C GLN A 826 16.25 -40.93 -26.85
N ASP A 827 15.61 -42.10 -27.04
CA ASP A 827 15.91 -43.34 -26.31
C ASP A 827 15.94 -43.21 -24.77
N GLY A 828 15.08 -42.34 -24.21
CA GLY A 828 14.96 -42.14 -22.76
C GLY A 828 15.97 -41.16 -22.14
N ASN A 829 16.80 -40.49 -22.94
CA ASN A 829 17.78 -39.50 -22.47
C ASN A 829 17.40 -38.06 -22.89
N LEU A 830 17.49 -37.09 -21.97
CA LEU A 830 17.33 -35.65 -22.25
C LEU A 830 18.59 -35.06 -22.89
N TYR A 831 18.46 -34.37 -24.02
CA TYR A 831 19.54 -33.67 -24.72
C TYR A 831 19.29 -32.15 -24.83
N ILE A 832 20.25 -31.29 -24.45
CA ILE A 832 20.20 -29.84 -24.76
C ILE A 832 21.26 -29.49 -25.81
N PRO A 833 20.90 -28.83 -26.93
CA PRO A 833 21.86 -28.19 -27.82
C PRO A 833 22.41 -26.91 -27.17
N LEU A 834 23.72 -26.85 -26.86
CA LEU A 834 24.42 -25.67 -26.29
C LEU A 834 24.57 -24.49 -27.29
N LYS A 835 23.58 -24.17 -28.13
CA LYS A 835 23.74 -23.09 -29.12
C LYS A 835 23.51 -21.68 -28.58
N ASN A 836 22.94 -21.50 -27.37
CA ASN A 836 22.61 -20.17 -26.87
C ASN A 836 23.25 -19.84 -25.51
N ARG A 837 24.59 -19.83 -25.44
CA ARG A 837 25.28 -19.06 -24.37
C ARG A 837 25.37 -17.57 -24.70
N THR A 838 25.23 -17.19 -25.98
CA THR A 838 25.53 -15.84 -26.47
C THR A 838 24.40 -14.82 -26.26
N LEU A 839 23.14 -15.26 -26.03
CA LEU A 839 22.01 -14.34 -25.82
C LEU A 839 21.89 -13.86 -24.36
N ALA A 840 22.51 -14.55 -23.40
CA ALA A 840 22.56 -14.10 -22.00
C ALA A 840 23.48 -12.89 -21.76
N LEU A 841 24.36 -12.54 -22.73
CA LEU A 841 25.32 -11.43 -22.61
C LEU A 841 24.82 -10.09 -23.19
N ALA A 842 23.60 -10.04 -23.74
CA ALA A 842 22.99 -8.79 -24.20
C ALA A 842 22.05 -8.14 -23.16
N MET A 843 22.14 -8.53 -21.89
CA MET A 843 21.59 -7.71 -20.81
C MET A 843 22.42 -6.42 -20.71
N PRO A 844 21.82 -5.21 -20.75
CA PRO A 844 22.56 -4.06 -20.30
C PRO A 844 22.90 -4.25 -18.82
N GLN A 845 24.15 -3.92 -18.50
CA GLN A 845 24.71 -3.97 -17.15
C GLN A 845 23.90 -3.16 -16.11
N SER A 846 22.90 -2.37 -16.53
CA SER A 846 22.03 -1.54 -15.69
C SER A 846 20.99 -2.31 -14.87
N LEU A 847 20.67 -3.57 -15.19
CA LEU A 847 19.63 -4.34 -14.47
C LEU A 847 20.14 -5.04 -13.19
N ASN A 848 21.46 -5.11 -12.98
CA ASN A 848 22.05 -5.75 -11.79
C ASN A 848 22.00 -4.88 -10.52
N THR A 849 21.66 -3.58 -10.62
CA THR A 849 21.72 -2.65 -9.48
C THR A 849 20.41 -2.47 -8.71
N LEU A 850 19.26 -2.97 -9.20
CA LEU A 850 17.95 -2.73 -8.56
C LEU A 850 17.43 -3.88 -7.69
N ALA A 851 18.10 -5.03 -7.72
CA ALA A 851 17.69 -6.27 -7.04
C ALA A 851 18.77 -6.82 -6.10
N LEU A 852 19.20 -6.08 -5.08
CA LEU A 852 20.03 -6.65 -4.01
C LEU A 852 19.61 -6.17 -2.62
N SER A 853 19.36 -7.14 -1.74
CA SER A 853 19.56 -6.99 -0.30
C SER A 853 21.07 -6.88 0.00
N PRO A 854 21.48 -6.19 1.08
CA PRO A 854 22.89 -5.87 1.31
C PRO A 854 23.62 -7.00 2.04
N THR A 855 23.98 -8.08 1.36
CA THR A 855 24.99 -9.05 1.85
C THR A 855 25.53 -9.92 0.72
N ALA A 856 26.36 -9.36 -0.18
CA ALA A 856 27.37 -10.11 -0.95
C ALA A 856 28.21 -9.16 -1.84
N PHE A 857 28.92 -8.21 -1.23
CA PHE A 857 30.06 -7.57 -1.89
C PHE A 857 31.30 -8.41 -1.54
N MET A 858 31.73 -9.28 -2.45
CA MET A 858 33.11 -9.74 -2.67
C MET A 858 33.08 -10.97 -3.58
N ALA A 859 33.19 -10.76 -4.89
CA ALA A 859 34.01 -11.54 -5.82
C ALA A 859 33.51 -11.37 -7.26
N SER A 860 34.11 -10.43 -8.00
CA SER A 860 34.36 -10.62 -9.44
C SER A 860 35.30 -9.54 -9.96
N ARG A 861 36.58 -9.92 -10.09
CA ARG A 861 37.49 -9.33 -11.06
C ARG A 861 38.09 -10.47 -11.85
N THR A 862 37.62 -10.67 -13.07
CA THR A 862 38.39 -11.33 -14.13
C THR A 862 37.90 -10.82 -15.46
N PHE A 863 38.83 -10.23 -16.22
CA PHE A 863 38.66 -9.77 -17.58
C PHE A 863 38.32 -10.94 -18.52
N ALA A 864 37.47 -10.67 -19.51
CA ALA A 864 37.16 -11.58 -20.60
C ALA A 864 38.40 -11.78 -21.49
N LEU A 865 38.86 -13.03 -21.61
CA LEU A 865 39.69 -13.49 -22.71
C LEU A 865 38.78 -14.03 -23.81
N ALA A 866 39.17 -13.82 -25.07
CA ALA A 866 38.43 -14.24 -26.26
C ALA A 866 38.13 -15.76 -26.27
N PRO A 867 36.97 -16.19 -26.80
CA PRO A 867 36.60 -17.60 -26.80
C PRO A 867 37.45 -18.39 -27.80
N ARG A 868 38.10 -19.44 -27.30
CA ARG A 868 38.55 -20.58 -28.11
C ARG A 868 37.30 -21.28 -28.66
N ARG A 869 37.35 -21.76 -29.90
CA ARG A 869 36.33 -22.68 -30.45
C ARG A 869 36.28 -23.92 -29.56
N GLU A 870 35.27 -24.01 -28.71
CA GLU A 870 34.86 -25.25 -28.04
C GLU A 870 33.73 -25.88 -28.86
N GLU A 871 33.90 -27.16 -29.19
CA GLU A 871 32.88 -27.99 -29.79
C GLU A 871 31.68 -28.11 -28.82
N ALA A 872 30.46 -28.25 -29.37
CA ALA A 872 29.24 -28.32 -28.57
C ALA A 872 29.27 -29.54 -27.63
N LYS A 873 29.49 -29.34 -26.32
CA LYS A 873 29.42 -30.39 -25.31
C LYS A 873 27.95 -30.71 -25.01
N THR A 874 27.46 -31.86 -25.43
CA THR A 874 26.12 -32.34 -25.07
C THR A 874 26.09 -32.68 -23.57
N ILE A 875 25.14 -32.14 -22.81
CA ILE A 875 24.99 -32.42 -21.37
C ILE A 875 23.73 -33.26 -21.16
N ARG A 876 23.87 -34.47 -20.60
CA ARG A 876 22.76 -35.40 -20.33
C ARG A 876 22.28 -35.27 -18.87
N LEU A 877 20.96 -35.23 -18.68
CA LEU A 877 20.36 -35.29 -17.34
C LEU A 877 20.06 -36.74 -16.95
N TYR A 878 20.90 -37.31 -16.10
CA TYR A 878 20.67 -38.64 -15.53
C TYR A 878 19.84 -38.58 -14.24
N ARG A 879 19.04 -39.63 -13.99
CA ARG A 879 18.34 -39.78 -12.71
C ARG A 879 19.35 -39.85 -11.55
N PRO A 880 19.04 -39.29 -10.36
CA PRO A 880 19.90 -39.36 -9.17
C PRO A 880 20.49 -40.75 -8.91
N LYS A 881 19.63 -41.78 -8.95
CA LYS A 881 20.04 -43.18 -8.76
C LYS A 881 21.06 -43.66 -9.79
N THR A 882 20.87 -43.30 -11.06
CA THR A 882 21.77 -43.69 -12.15
C THR A 882 23.18 -43.13 -11.93
N VAL A 883 23.27 -41.85 -11.57
CA VAL A 883 24.55 -41.19 -11.24
C VAL A 883 25.20 -41.83 -10.01
N MET A 884 24.41 -42.10 -8.96
CA MET A 884 24.92 -42.75 -7.75
C MET A 884 25.43 -44.18 -8.01
N ARG A 885 24.74 -44.96 -8.84
CA ARG A 885 25.18 -46.31 -9.24
C ARG A 885 26.45 -46.25 -10.09
N ALA A 886 26.58 -45.28 -10.99
CA ALA A 886 27.79 -45.09 -11.81
C ALA A 886 29.03 -44.78 -10.96
N PHE A 887 28.84 -43.94 -9.94
CA PHE A 887 29.91 -43.50 -9.05
C PHE A 887 30.31 -44.57 -8.01
N LEU A 888 29.38 -45.46 -7.64
CA LEU A 888 29.54 -46.40 -6.54
C LEU A 888 30.83 -47.26 -6.60
N PRO A 889 31.24 -47.84 -7.75
CA PRO A 889 32.41 -48.70 -7.79
C PRO A 889 33.72 -48.00 -7.40
N TYR A 890 33.90 -46.76 -7.84
CA TYR A 890 35.07 -45.94 -7.50
C TYR A 890 35.07 -45.61 -6.01
N LEU A 891 33.93 -45.13 -5.49
CA LEU A 891 33.76 -44.80 -4.08
C LEU A 891 34.10 -45.99 -3.17
N ASN A 892 33.65 -47.20 -3.53
CA ASN A 892 33.89 -48.39 -2.74
C ASN A 892 35.37 -48.71 -2.63
N VAL A 893 36.12 -48.68 -3.73
CA VAL A 893 37.56 -48.98 -3.69
C VAL A 893 38.34 -47.93 -2.93
N GLU A 894 38.02 -46.67 -3.14
CA GLU A 894 38.68 -45.59 -2.41
C GLU A 894 38.46 -45.68 -0.89
N ASN A 895 37.26 -46.03 -0.44
CA ASN A 895 37.00 -46.24 0.98
C ASN A 895 37.67 -47.53 1.49
N ASN A 896 37.70 -48.59 0.68
CA ASN A 896 38.29 -49.88 1.09
C ASN A 896 39.83 -49.84 1.13
N TYR A 897 40.50 -49.02 0.31
CA TYR A 897 41.94 -48.78 0.44
C TYR A 897 42.31 -48.18 1.80
N GLN A 898 41.49 -47.28 2.34
CA GLN A 898 41.71 -46.74 3.68
C GLN A 898 41.53 -47.80 4.79
N ASN A 899 40.72 -48.82 4.51
CA ASN A 899 40.43 -49.91 5.45
C ASN A 899 41.42 -51.07 5.38
N ILE A 900 42.42 -51.02 4.49
CA ILE A 900 43.50 -52.01 4.48
C ILE A 900 44.21 -51.92 5.83
N PHE A 901 44.31 -53.07 6.50
CA PHE A 901 44.98 -53.13 7.78
C PHE A 901 46.49 -53.01 7.55
N HIS A 902 47.13 -52.10 8.27
CA HIS A 902 48.58 -51.98 8.35
C HIS A 902 49.01 -52.32 9.77
N ILE A 903 50.07 -53.12 9.90
CA ILE A 903 50.50 -53.66 11.18
C ILE A 903 51.23 -52.57 11.95
N GLN A 904 50.73 -52.20 13.13
CA GLN A 904 51.27 -51.06 13.89
C GLN A 904 52.32 -51.49 14.92
N ASP A 905 52.14 -52.63 15.58
CA ASP A 905 52.94 -53.00 16.76
C ASP A 905 53.08 -54.53 16.84
N ARG A 906 54.31 -55.05 17.01
CA ARG A 906 54.57 -56.50 16.93
C ARG A 906 54.12 -57.24 18.17
N ASN A 907 53.50 -58.40 17.98
CA ASN A 907 53.10 -59.33 19.06
C ASN A 907 52.30 -58.67 20.19
N ARG A 908 51.40 -57.75 19.83
CA ARG A 908 50.53 -57.00 20.75
C ARG A 908 49.09 -57.04 20.25
N LEU A 909 48.14 -57.13 21.16
CA LEU A 909 46.75 -56.81 20.87
C LEU A 909 46.68 -55.33 20.52
N TYR A 910 46.00 -54.99 19.43
CA TYR A 910 45.84 -53.60 19.00
C TYR A 910 44.38 -53.29 18.75
N PHE A 911 43.88 -52.21 19.33
CA PHE A 911 42.55 -51.66 19.07
C PHE A 911 42.68 -50.20 18.66
N SER A 912 41.99 -49.78 17.60
CA SER A 912 41.94 -48.37 17.22
C SER A 912 40.58 -47.92 16.70
N GLN A 913 40.30 -46.63 16.91
CA GLN A 913 39.21 -45.91 16.31
C GLN A 913 39.78 -44.82 15.40
N GLU A 914 39.29 -44.79 14.16
CA GLU A 914 39.74 -43.87 13.15
C GLU A 914 38.57 -43.07 12.60
N THR A 915 38.81 -41.80 12.30
CA THR A 915 37.86 -40.94 11.60
C THR A 915 38.54 -40.28 10.42
N SER A 916 37.84 -40.19 9.29
CA SER A 916 38.34 -39.50 8.11
C SER A 916 37.28 -38.62 7.47
N THR A 917 37.73 -37.56 6.79
CA THR A 917 36.88 -36.77 5.88
C THR A 917 37.59 -36.65 4.56
N LYS A 918 36.91 -37.08 3.50
CA LYS A 918 37.38 -37.02 2.12
C LYS A 918 36.43 -36.17 1.29
N ASN A 919 36.98 -35.20 0.56
CA ASN A 919 36.21 -34.41 -0.41
C ASN A 919 36.57 -34.85 -1.83
N TRP A 920 35.55 -34.97 -2.65
CA TRP A 920 35.60 -35.28 -4.07
C TRP A 920 34.95 -34.13 -4.84
N ASN A 921 35.58 -33.69 -5.93
CA ASN A 921 35.12 -32.54 -6.69
C ASN A 921 35.73 -32.56 -8.10
N ASP A 922 34.96 -33.00 -9.10
CA ASP A 922 35.34 -32.97 -10.51
C ASP A 922 34.41 -32.02 -11.32
N GLU A 923 34.38 -32.12 -12.66
CA GLU A 923 33.52 -31.28 -13.51
C GLU A 923 32.01 -31.50 -13.28
N GLU A 924 31.60 -32.72 -12.94
CA GLU A 924 30.19 -33.14 -12.96
C GLU A 924 29.66 -33.47 -11.57
N ILE A 925 30.49 -34.00 -10.68
CA ILE A 925 30.08 -34.48 -9.37
C ILE A 925 30.98 -33.91 -8.27
N LYS A 926 30.35 -33.58 -7.15
CA LYS A 926 31.00 -33.24 -5.90
C LYS A 926 30.49 -34.18 -4.83
N ALA A 927 31.38 -34.85 -4.10
CA ALA A 927 30.97 -35.65 -2.96
C ALA A 927 31.82 -35.40 -1.72
N LYS A 928 31.23 -35.68 -0.57
CA LYS A 928 31.93 -35.57 0.71
C LYS A 928 31.67 -36.80 1.54
N THR A 929 32.72 -37.58 1.78
CA THR A 929 32.68 -38.80 2.57
C THR A 929 33.19 -38.52 3.97
N LYS A 930 32.44 -38.98 4.97
CA LYS A 930 32.88 -39.08 6.36
C LYS A 930 32.94 -40.56 6.73
N SER A 931 34.06 -40.97 7.30
CA SER A 931 34.33 -42.37 7.66
C SER A 931 34.56 -42.51 9.14
N ASN A 932 34.08 -43.62 9.70
CA ASN A 932 34.36 -44.05 11.06
C ASN A 932 34.76 -45.53 11.03
N ILE A 933 36.00 -45.84 11.43
CA ILE A 933 36.59 -47.16 11.27
C ILE A 933 37.05 -47.67 12.64
N THR A 934 36.69 -48.91 12.97
CA THR A 934 37.13 -49.61 14.18
C THR A 934 37.98 -50.80 13.77
N LYS A 935 39.22 -50.87 14.29
CA LYS A 935 40.17 -51.96 14.00
C LYS A 935 40.51 -52.69 15.29
N LEU A 936 40.57 -54.02 15.21
CA LEU A 936 41.03 -54.90 16.27
C LEU A 936 41.96 -55.94 15.67
N SER A 937 43.15 -56.13 16.24
CA SER A 937 44.06 -57.21 15.83
C SER A 937 44.60 -57.97 17.03
N TYR A 938 44.78 -59.28 16.84
CA TYR A 938 45.22 -60.21 17.85
C TYR A 938 46.40 -61.05 17.31
N PRO A 939 47.54 -61.08 18.02
CA PRO A 939 48.68 -61.91 17.64
C PRO A 939 48.39 -63.37 17.97
N LEU A 940 48.39 -64.24 16.95
CA LEU A 940 48.20 -65.69 17.12
C LEU A 940 49.54 -66.39 17.42
N TYR A 941 50.62 -65.87 16.86
CA TYR A 941 52.00 -66.32 17.06
C TYR A 941 52.95 -65.13 16.86
N LYS A 942 54.22 -65.23 17.29
CA LYS A 942 55.18 -64.09 17.35
C LYS A 942 55.13 -63.14 16.15
N ASN A 943 55.00 -63.70 14.95
CA ASN A 943 55.07 -63.02 13.66
C ASN A 943 53.78 -63.14 12.84
N PHE A 944 52.71 -63.72 13.37
CA PHE A 944 51.48 -64.03 12.63
C PHE A 944 50.25 -63.72 13.48
N GLY A 945 49.24 -63.11 12.89
CA GLY A 945 48.01 -62.81 13.61
C GLY A 945 46.81 -62.57 12.72
N THR A 946 45.71 -62.25 13.37
CA THR A 946 44.41 -62.00 12.74
C THR A 946 43.90 -60.61 13.10
N PHE A 947 43.07 -60.05 12.23
CA PHE A 947 42.43 -58.77 12.49
C PHE A 947 41.00 -58.73 11.97
N PHE A 948 40.24 -57.82 12.58
CA PHE A 948 38.88 -57.48 12.27
C PHE A 948 38.77 -55.97 12.10
N THR A 949 38.10 -55.52 11.04
CA THR A 949 37.80 -54.11 10.81
C THR A 949 36.31 -53.95 10.53
N TYR A 950 35.67 -52.97 11.18
CA TYR A 950 34.33 -52.51 10.85
C TYR A 950 34.39 -51.04 10.48
N ASP A 951 33.77 -50.65 9.36
CA ASP A 951 33.70 -49.24 8.96
C ASP A 951 32.30 -48.82 8.52
N GLU A 952 31.96 -47.59 8.87
CA GLU A 952 30.79 -46.88 8.36
C GLU A 952 31.22 -45.61 7.63
N ASN A 953 30.87 -45.52 6.34
CA ASN A 953 31.12 -44.34 5.52
C ASN A 953 29.79 -43.71 5.11
N THR A 954 29.66 -42.39 5.26
CA THR A 954 28.52 -41.62 4.72
C THR A 954 29.04 -40.62 3.71
N THR A 955 28.55 -40.72 2.47
CA THR A 955 28.94 -39.87 1.34
C THR A 955 27.75 -39.04 0.87
N GLN A 956 27.81 -37.73 0.98
CA GLN A 956 26.85 -36.82 0.32
C GLN A 956 27.30 -36.58 -1.12
N VAL A 957 26.39 -36.60 -2.08
CA VAL A 957 26.70 -36.47 -3.52
C VAL A 957 25.89 -35.35 -4.15
N GLU A 958 26.56 -34.43 -4.84
CA GLU A 958 26.00 -33.34 -5.64
C GLU A 958 26.33 -33.58 -7.12
N ASN A 959 25.33 -33.60 -8.00
CA ASN A 959 25.51 -33.55 -9.44
C ASN A 959 25.39 -32.10 -9.93
N LYS A 960 26.52 -31.52 -10.35
CA LYS A 960 26.63 -30.15 -10.86
C LYS A 960 25.94 -29.96 -12.20
N THR A 961 25.78 -31.01 -13.02
CA THR A 961 25.14 -30.88 -14.32
C THR A 961 23.64 -30.58 -14.20
N ARG A 962 23.01 -30.86 -13.04
CA ARG A 962 21.61 -30.53 -12.76
C ARG A 962 21.33 -29.03 -12.72
N GLU A 963 22.36 -28.20 -12.51
CA GLU A 963 22.25 -26.75 -12.58
C GLU A 963 21.84 -26.28 -13.99
N TYR A 964 22.33 -26.95 -15.06
CA TYR A 964 21.93 -26.67 -16.44
C TYR A 964 20.44 -26.90 -16.69
N PHE A 965 19.80 -27.73 -15.86
CA PHE A 965 18.37 -28.07 -15.91
C PHE A 965 17.56 -27.37 -14.82
N GLN A 966 18.14 -26.40 -14.09
CA GLN A 966 17.50 -25.69 -12.98
C GLN A 966 16.97 -26.63 -11.88
N LYS A 967 17.60 -27.80 -11.70
CA LYS A 967 17.28 -28.75 -10.62
C LYS A 967 18.31 -28.61 -9.49
N ALA A 968 17.89 -28.96 -8.27
CA ALA A 968 18.80 -29.04 -7.12
C ALA A 968 19.99 -29.95 -7.43
N THR A 969 21.20 -29.49 -7.12
CA THR A 969 22.43 -30.22 -7.41
C THR A 969 22.68 -31.33 -6.40
N ASP A 970 22.25 -31.21 -5.14
CA ASP A 970 22.28 -32.31 -4.17
C ASP A 970 21.36 -33.44 -4.63
N ILE A 971 21.92 -34.63 -4.83
CA ILE A 971 21.19 -35.82 -5.28
C ILE A 971 21.02 -36.87 -4.18
N GLY A 972 21.50 -36.59 -2.96
CA GLY A 972 21.33 -37.43 -1.78
C GLY A 972 22.62 -38.03 -1.22
N ASN A 973 22.52 -39.14 -0.48
CA ASN A 973 23.65 -39.76 0.20
C ASN A 973 23.76 -41.28 0.04
N ILE A 974 25.01 -41.78 0.14
CA ILE A 974 25.39 -43.19 0.14
C ILE A 974 25.91 -43.54 1.53
N LYS A 975 25.26 -44.50 2.20
CA LYS A 975 25.75 -45.09 3.45
C LYS A 975 26.37 -46.45 3.15
N GLN A 976 27.67 -46.58 3.38
CA GLN A 976 28.43 -47.81 3.23
C GLN A 976 28.76 -48.40 4.61
N ARG A 977 28.60 -49.71 4.76
CA ARG A 977 29.05 -50.48 5.92
C ARG A 977 29.87 -51.66 5.43
N ASN A 978 31.11 -51.79 5.88
CA ASN A 978 31.91 -52.96 5.55
C ASN A 978 32.43 -53.68 6.80
N ILE A 979 32.63 -54.98 6.63
CA ILE A 979 33.25 -55.85 7.61
C ILE A 979 34.42 -56.53 6.93
N HIS A 980 35.61 -56.40 7.52
CA HIS A 980 36.82 -57.05 7.05
C HIS A 980 37.32 -58.06 8.08
N VAL A 981 37.76 -59.22 7.58
CA VAL A 981 38.50 -60.22 8.36
C VAL A 981 39.76 -60.55 7.59
N GLY A 982 40.90 -60.56 8.27
CA GLY A 982 42.17 -60.80 7.60
C GLY A 982 43.24 -61.39 8.49
N LEU A 983 44.31 -61.82 7.83
CA LEU A 983 45.51 -62.35 8.44
C LEU A 983 46.68 -61.42 8.14
N TYR A 984 47.61 -61.33 9.08
CA TYR A 984 48.85 -60.58 8.89
C TYR A 984 50.07 -61.45 9.22
N TYR A 985 51.16 -61.22 8.50
CA TYR A 985 52.45 -61.88 8.73
C TYR A 985 53.59 -60.87 8.67
N GLN A 986 54.50 -60.96 9.63
CA GLN A 986 55.65 -60.08 9.78
C GLN A 986 56.94 -60.88 9.68
N HIS A 987 57.90 -60.42 8.88
CA HIS A 987 59.16 -61.10 8.71
C HIS A 987 60.35 -60.13 8.78
N ARG A 988 61.37 -60.52 9.53
CA ARG A 988 62.64 -59.81 9.59
C ARG A 988 63.64 -60.60 8.76
N LEU A 989 63.83 -60.19 7.50
CA LEU A 989 64.76 -60.83 6.57
C LEU A 989 66.21 -60.65 7.06
N PHE A 990 66.54 -59.43 7.50
CA PHE A 990 67.81 -59.06 8.09
C PHE A 990 67.59 -58.08 9.24
N ASP A 991 68.62 -57.82 10.06
CA ASP A 991 68.49 -56.88 11.18
C ASP A 991 68.01 -55.49 10.75
N PHE A 992 68.35 -55.06 9.54
CA PHE A 992 68.01 -53.76 8.97
C PHE A 992 66.84 -53.78 7.98
N LEU A 993 66.17 -54.92 7.72
CA LEU A 993 65.14 -55.03 6.68
C LEU A 993 63.93 -55.83 7.16
N HIS A 994 62.75 -55.19 7.22
CA HIS A 994 61.50 -55.78 7.70
C HIS A 994 60.47 -55.82 6.58
N LEU A 995 59.63 -56.85 6.59
CA LEU A 995 58.61 -57.12 5.59
C LEU A 995 57.29 -57.45 6.29
N ASP A 996 56.23 -56.74 5.94
CA ASP A 996 54.89 -56.91 6.48
C ASP A 996 53.91 -57.27 5.36
N HIS A 997 53.10 -58.29 5.58
CA HIS A 997 52.07 -58.74 4.64
C HIS A 997 50.70 -58.82 5.30
N THR A 998 49.66 -58.36 4.62
CA THR A 998 48.27 -58.54 5.05
C THR A 998 47.41 -59.09 3.91
N LEU A 999 46.48 -59.96 4.26
CA LEU A 999 45.46 -60.49 3.35
C LEU A 999 44.11 -60.42 4.05
N GLN A 1000 43.14 -59.73 3.46
CA GLN A 1000 41.80 -59.55 4.03
C GLN A 1000 40.68 -59.80 3.02
N TYR A 1001 39.58 -60.35 3.53
CA TYR A 1001 38.31 -60.44 2.83
C TYR A 1001 37.33 -59.41 3.39
N ALA A 1002 36.55 -58.78 2.51
CA ALA A 1002 35.61 -57.71 2.84
C ALA A 1002 34.18 -58.09 2.42
N TRP A 1003 33.21 -57.90 3.31
CA TRP A 1003 31.78 -57.84 2.96
C TRP A 1003 31.35 -56.38 2.92
N ILE A 1004 30.72 -55.96 1.82
CA ILE A 1004 30.41 -54.55 1.52
C ILE A 1004 28.89 -54.39 1.41
N ARG A 1005 28.31 -53.43 2.13
CA ARG A 1005 26.89 -53.05 2.02
C ARG A 1005 26.74 -51.56 1.79
N ASN A 1006 26.10 -51.20 0.69
CA ASN A 1006 25.78 -49.82 0.32
C ASN A 1006 24.27 -49.57 0.43
N THR A 1007 23.88 -48.38 0.88
CA THR A 1007 22.48 -47.95 0.94
C THR A 1007 22.36 -46.52 0.40
N PHE A 1008 21.63 -46.37 -0.70
CA PHE A 1008 21.33 -45.09 -1.34
C PHE A 1008 20.12 -44.44 -0.68
N HIS A 1009 20.20 -43.13 -0.45
CA HIS A 1009 19.06 -42.29 -0.12
C HIS A 1009 19.05 -41.13 -1.11
N THR A 1010 18.11 -41.17 -2.06
CA THR A 1010 17.91 -40.11 -3.06
C THR A 1010 16.58 -39.39 -2.81
N GLU A 1011 16.33 -38.30 -3.53
CA GLU A 1011 15.03 -37.61 -3.52
C GLU A 1011 13.87 -38.49 -4.04
N GLU A 1012 14.18 -39.52 -4.84
CA GLU A 1012 13.17 -40.35 -5.52
C GLU A 1012 12.93 -41.70 -4.80
N GLU A 1013 13.97 -42.32 -4.23
CA GLU A 1013 13.90 -43.69 -3.69
C GLU A 1013 15.07 -44.07 -2.75
N LYS A 1014 14.93 -45.23 -2.08
CA LYS A 1014 15.94 -45.86 -1.23
C LYS A 1014 16.28 -47.27 -1.73
N GLU A 1015 17.55 -47.56 -1.92
CA GLU A 1015 18.03 -48.84 -2.48
C GLU A 1015 19.23 -49.40 -1.69
N LYS A 1016 19.38 -50.73 -1.65
CA LYS A 1016 20.53 -51.43 -1.03
C LYS A 1016 21.28 -52.24 -2.09
N VAL A 1017 22.61 -52.15 -2.07
CA VAL A 1017 23.52 -52.87 -2.97
C VAL A 1017 24.59 -53.58 -2.17
N TYR A 1018 24.85 -54.86 -2.47
CA TYR A 1018 25.78 -55.70 -1.72
C TYR A 1018 26.99 -56.10 -2.59
N GLY A 1019 28.13 -56.29 -1.95
CA GLY A 1019 29.36 -56.70 -2.61
C GLY A 1019 30.33 -57.39 -1.68
N HIS A 1020 31.44 -57.84 -2.25
CA HIS A 1020 32.53 -58.45 -1.52
C HIS A 1020 33.87 -58.11 -2.18
N GLY A 1021 34.97 -58.20 -1.43
CA GLY A 1021 36.29 -57.88 -1.95
C GLY A 1021 37.41 -58.63 -1.25
N ILE A 1022 38.58 -58.65 -1.88
CA ILE A 1022 39.83 -59.18 -1.34
C ILE A 1022 40.91 -58.12 -1.46
N ALA A 1023 41.62 -57.87 -0.37
CA ALA A 1023 42.75 -56.94 -0.33
C ALA A 1023 44.03 -57.68 0.09
N PHE A 1024 45.14 -57.32 -0.54
CA PHE A 1024 46.48 -57.74 -0.17
C PHE A 1024 47.37 -56.51 -0.05
N SER A 1025 48.15 -56.41 1.01
CA SER A 1025 49.16 -55.36 1.19
C SER A 1025 50.51 -55.98 1.51
N SER A 1026 51.57 -55.37 0.99
CA SER A 1026 52.93 -55.70 1.34
C SER A 1026 53.74 -54.43 1.54
N GLU A 1027 54.37 -54.29 2.70
CA GLU A 1027 55.26 -53.17 3.06
C GLU A 1027 56.66 -53.69 3.36
N ILE A 1028 57.68 -53.07 2.77
CA ILE A 1028 59.09 -53.28 3.10
C ILE A 1028 59.64 -52.03 3.76
N THR A 1029 60.27 -52.18 4.93
CA THR A 1029 60.85 -51.07 5.71
C THR A 1029 62.31 -51.35 6.07
N ALA A 1030 63.16 -50.32 6.06
CA ALA A 1030 64.58 -50.48 6.37
C ALA A 1030 65.09 -49.44 7.39
N PRO A 1031 64.92 -49.66 8.71
CA PRO A 1031 65.30 -48.68 9.72
C PRO A 1031 66.82 -48.41 9.77
N VAL A 1032 67.22 -47.15 9.61
CA VAL A 1032 68.60 -46.66 9.68
C VAL A 1032 68.76 -45.78 10.93
N PRO A 1033 69.54 -46.20 11.95
CA PRO A 1033 69.82 -45.37 13.12
C PRO A 1033 70.59 -44.10 12.74
N LEU A 1034 70.14 -42.94 13.22
CA LEU A 1034 70.79 -41.62 13.01
C LEU A 1034 71.43 -41.06 14.28
N GLY A 1035 71.37 -41.79 15.40
CA GLY A 1035 71.90 -41.42 16.70
C GLY A 1035 71.26 -42.25 17.81
N ALA A 1036 71.51 -41.93 19.08
CA ALA A 1036 71.03 -42.73 20.22
C ALA A 1036 69.49 -42.84 20.29
N ASN A 1037 68.76 -41.86 19.78
CA ASN A 1037 67.29 -41.73 19.91
C ASN A 1037 66.58 -41.47 18.58
N PHE A 1038 67.27 -41.47 17.43
CA PHE A 1038 66.70 -41.14 16.12
C PHE A 1038 66.93 -42.27 15.12
N ALA A 1039 65.93 -42.54 14.29
CA ALA A 1039 66.05 -43.44 13.14
C ALA A 1039 65.31 -42.88 11.93
N PHE A 1040 65.86 -43.09 10.73
CA PHE A 1040 65.16 -42.88 9.47
C PHE A 1040 64.68 -44.22 8.93
N ILE A 1041 63.40 -44.32 8.57
CA ILE A 1041 62.72 -45.53 8.15
C ILE A 1041 62.18 -45.31 6.73
N PRO A 1042 63.02 -45.51 5.69
CA PRO A 1042 62.52 -45.64 4.32
C PRO A 1042 61.62 -46.86 4.20
N HIS A 1043 60.55 -46.73 3.43
CA HIS A 1043 59.64 -47.82 3.13
C HIS A 1043 59.07 -47.75 1.73
N TYR A 1044 58.68 -48.91 1.24
CA TYR A 1044 57.90 -49.07 0.01
C TYR A 1044 56.73 -50.00 0.31
N GLN A 1045 55.54 -49.64 -0.17
CA GLN A 1045 54.33 -50.41 0.07
C GLN A 1045 53.55 -50.58 -1.23
N ILE A 1046 52.96 -51.75 -1.42
CA ILE A 1046 52.03 -52.05 -2.51
C ILE A 1046 50.72 -52.61 -1.93
N ASP A 1047 49.61 -52.03 -2.38
CA ASP A 1047 48.25 -52.42 -2.02
C ASP A 1047 47.50 -52.88 -3.28
N TYR A 1048 46.96 -54.10 -3.21
CA TYR A 1048 46.04 -54.66 -4.18
C TYR A 1048 44.66 -54.76 -3.57
N PHE A 1049 43.63 -54.31 -4.29
CA PHE A 1049 42.25 -54.53 -3.90
C PHE A 1049 41.41 -54.93 -5.10
N ARG A 1050 40.63 -56.01 -4.95
CA ARG A 1050 39.66 -56.47 -5.94
C ARG A 1050 38.29 -56.54 -5.31
N GLN A 1051 37.27 -56.05 -6.02
CA GLN A 1051 35.89 -56.08 -5.57
C GLN A 1051 34.96 -56.70 -6.62
N LYS A 1052 33.85 -57.24 -6.13
CA LYS A 1052 32.66 -57.58 -6.91
C LYS A 1052 31.43 -57.01 -6.21
N ILE A 1053 30.68 -56.17 -6.90
CA ILE A 1053 29.46 -55.52 -6.39
C ILE A 1053 28.37 -55.83 -7.40
N GLU A 1054 27.44 -56.72 -7.06
CA GLU A 1054 26.46 -57.27 -8.01
C GLU A 1054 27.14 -57.70 -9.33
N ASP A 1055 26.78 -57.07 -10.45
CA ASP A 1055 27.30 -57.34 -11.79
C ASP A 1055 28.61 -56.61 -12.12
N PHE A 1056 29.08 -55.71 -11.25
CA PHE A 1056 30.34 -54.99 -11.44
C PHE A 1056 31.52 -55.74 -10.80
N HIS A 1057 32.65 -55.83 -11.50
CA HIS A 1057 33.89 -56.42 -10.99
C HIS A 1057 35.10 -55.64 -11.47
N ASP A 1058 35.96 -55.22 -10.55
CA ASP A 1058 37.21 -54.51 -10.90
C ASP A 1058 38.27 -54.64 -9.80
N TYR A 1059 39.51 -54.23 -10.10
CA TYR A 1059 40.64 -54.25 -9.18
C TYR A 1059 41.56 -53.03 -9.37
N GLY A 1060 42.15 -52.58 -8.27
CA GLY A 1060 43.16 -51.52 -8.25
C GLY A 1060 44.51 -52.02 -7.75
N ILE A 1061 45.58 -51.29 -8.12
CA ILE A 1061 46.92 -51.45 -7.55
C ILE A 1061 47.46 -50.07 -7.19
N ARG A 1062 47.77 -49.86 -5.91
CA ARG A 1062 48.30 -48.60 -5.36
C ARG A 1062 49.67 -48.83 -4.73
N ASN A 1063 50.58 -47.89 -4.91
CA ASN A 1063 51.90 -47.93 -4.30
C ASN A 1063 52.15 -46.69 -3.46
N TYR A 1064 53.03 -46.86 -2.48
CA TYR A 1064 53.56 -45.80 -1.64
C TYR A 1064 55.08 -45.97 -1.58
N ALA A 1065 55.80 -44.87 -1.74
CA ALA A 1065 57.21 -44.80 -1.44
C ALA A 1065 57.45 -43.60 -0.53
N GLY A 1066 58.07 -43.82 0.62
CA GLY A 1066 58.16 -42.80 1.64
C GLY A 1066 59.27 -43.04 2.64
N GLY A 1067 59.39 -42.09 3.56
CA GLY A 1067 60.36 -42.16 4.65
C GLY A 1067 59.78 -41.54 5.91
N LYS A 1068 60.01 -42.19 7.05
CA LYS A 1068 59.62 -41.70 8.37
C LYS A 1068 60.87 -41.39 9.18
N ILE A 1069 60.88 -40.29 9.92
CA ILE A 1069 61.86 -40.02 10.96
C ILE A 1069 61.20 -40.37 12.29
N ALA A 1070 61.75 -41.36 12.99
CA ALA A 1070 61.32 -41.78 14.31
C ALA A 1070 62.27 -41.21 15.37
N TRP A 1071 61.70 -40.62 16.40
CA TRP A 1071 62.39 -40.17 17.61
C TRP A 1071 61.83 -40.91 18.82
N ASN A 1072 62.70 -41.62 19.53
CA ASN A 1072 62.34 -42.43 20.69
C ASN A 1072 63.09 -41.94 21.93
N LYS A 1073 62.37 -41.58 22.99
CA LYS A 1073 62.97 -41.20 24.28
C LYS A 1073 62.15 -41.73 25.43
N ASN A 1074 62.76 -42.61 26.23
CA ASN A 1074 62.12 -43.29 27.37
C ASN A 1074 60.81 -43.98 26.92
N ARG A 1075 59.67 -43.55 27.48
CA ARG A 1075 58.33 -44.09 27.24
C ARG A 1075 57.59 -43.42 26.07
N PHE A 1076 58.23 -42.50 25.34
CA PHE A 1076 57.60 -41.73 24.28
C PHE A 1076 58.29 -41.94 22.93
N SER A 1077 57.49 -42.13 21.89
CA SER A 1077 57.90 -42.17 20.49
C SER A 1077 57.12 -41.14 19.68
N LEU A 1078 57.82 -40.45 18.79
CA LEU A 1078 57.25 -39.55 17.79
C LEU A 1078 57.81 -39.94 16.42
N GLU A 1079 56.92 -40.16 15.47
CA GLU A 1079 57.27 -40.38 14.08
C GLU A 1079 56.64 -39.30 13.21
N THR A 1080 57.40 -38.81 12.24
CA THR A 1080 56.88 -37.94 11.17
C THR A 1080 57.38 -38.44 9.83
N GLY A 1081 56.52 -38.45 8.81
CA GLY A 1081 56.89 -38.98 7.51
C GLY A 1081 56.15 -38.33 6.36
N ILE A 1082 56.71 -38.56 5.18
CA ILE A 1082 56.11 -38.18 3.89
C ILE A 1082 56.11 -39.40 2.97
N ASP A 1083 54.95 -39.65 2.36
CA ASP A 1083 54.77 -40.72 1.39
C ASP A 1083 54.33 -40.13 0.06
N TYR A 1084 54.92 -40.62 -1.03
CA TYR A 1084 54.45 -40.38 -2.38
C TYR A 1084 53.60 -41.57 -2.82
N GLN A 1085 52.31 -41.32 -3.06
CA GLN A 1085 51.33 -42.33 -3.47
C GLN A 1085 51.08 -42.23 -4.97
N TRP A 1086 51.06 -43.36 -5.68
CA TRP A 1086 50.59 -43.45 -7.08
C TRP A 1086 49.88 -44.77 -7.36
N ASP A 1087 48.97 -44.75 -8.33
CA ASP A 1087 48.22 -45.95 -8.75
C ASP A 1087 48.81 -46.52 -10.04
N LEU A 1088 49.18 -47.81 -10.06
CA LEU A 1088 49.62 -48.53 -11.27
C LEU A 1088 48.44 -48.91 -12.16
N ARG A 1089 47.31 -49.25 -11.54
CA ARG A 1089 46.04 -49.46 -12.23
C ARG A 1089 44.94 -48.87 -11.37
N ARG A 1090 44.21 -47.93 -11.95
CA ARG A 1090 42.98 -47.40 -11.38
C ARG A 1090 41.81 -48.23 -11.84
N ILE A 1091 40.79 -48.26 -11.00
CA ILE A 1091 39.47 -48.69 -11.42
C ILE A 1091 38.91 -47.59 -12.30
N SER A 1092 38.68 -47.97 -13.55
CA SER A 1092 37.97 -47.15 -14.51
C SER A 1092 36.54 -47.03 -14.01
N GLY A 1093 36.04 -45.79 -13.90
CA GLY A 1093 34.66 -45.52 -13.56
C GLY A 1093 33.65 -46.22 -14.47
N MET A 1094 32.35 -46.09 -14.20
CA MET A 1094 31.33 -46.80 -14.97
C MET A 1094 30.85 -45.96 -16.15
N THR A 1095 30.83 -46.52 -17.37
CA THR A 1095 30.17 -45.88 -18.51
C THR A 1095 28.67 -46.09 -18.43
N ILE A 1096 27.88 -45.03 -18.58
CA ILE A 1096 26.42 -45.11 -18.75
C ILE A 1096 26.04 -44.43 -20.07
N GLY A 1097 25.71 -45.24 -21.08
CA GLY A 1097 25.54 -44.77 -22.44
C GLY A 1097 26.89 -44.43 -23.07
N GLU A 1098 27.10 -43.18 -23.47
CA GLU A 1098 28.40 -42.69 -23.99
C GLU A 1098 29.20 -41.91 -22.93
N ASP A 1099 28.58 -41.60 -21.78
CA ASP A 1099 29.19 -40.79 -20.73
C ASP A 1099 29.91 -41.68 -19.72
N TYR A 1100 31.17 -41.36 -19.47
CA TYR A 1100 32.07 -42.13 -18.61
C TYR A 1100 32.19 -41.48 -17.22
N PHE A 1101 31.56 -42.07 -16.21
CA PHE A 1101 31.57 -41.55 -14.85
C PHE A 1101 32.82 -41.99 -14.10
N SER A 1102 33.88 -41.18 -14.17
CA SER A 1102 35.12 -41.43 -13.43
C SER A 1102 35.68 -40.15 -12.81
N HIS A 1103 36.42 -40.30 -11.72
CA HIS A 1103 37.21 -39.20 -11.18
C HIS A 1103 38.50 -39.02 -11.99
N HIS A 1104 38.71 -37.82 -12.53
CA HIS A 1104 40.04 -37.38 -12.96
C HIS A 1104 40.83 -36.91 -11.72
N ASP A 1105 41.22 -37.85 -10.87
CA ASP A 1105 42.16 -37.53 -9.80
C ASP A 1105 43.55 -37.27 -10.37
N LYS A 1106 44.35 -36.44 -9.70
CA LYS A 1106 45.79 -36.41 -9.97
C LYS A 1106 46.34 -37.82 -9.80
N LYS A 1107 47.20 -38.27 -10.72
CA LYS A 1107 47.77 -39.64 -10.68
C LYS A 1107 48.57 -39.92 -9.42
N ASN A 1108 49.05 -38.86 -8.77
CA ASN A 1108 50.03 -38.93 -7.72
C ASN A 1108 49.67 -37.94 -6.60
N HIS A 1109 49.90 -38.34 -5.34
CA HIS A 1109 49.63 -37.51 -4.17
C HIS A 1109 50.79 -37.55 -3.18
N PHE A 1110 50.98 -36.43 -2.47
CA PHE A 1110 51.81 -36.40 -1.27
C PHE A 1110 50.96 -36.59 -0.01
N ILE A 1111 51.38 -37.52 0.85
CA ILE A 1111 50.77 -37.80 2.14
C ILE A 1111 51.74 -37.36 3.23
N TYR A 1112 51.28 -36.52 4.13
CA TYR A 1112 52.00 -36.13 5.33
C TYR A 1112 51.44 -36.89 6.51
N GLN A 1113 52.30 -37.49 7.34
CA GLN A 1113 51.88 -38.24 8.51
C GLN A 1113 52.68 -37.88 9.76
N VAL A 1114 52.00 -37.90 10.89
CA VAL A 1114 52.58 -37.78 12.23
C VAL A 1114 51.93 -38.84 13.11
N SER A 1115 52.76 -39.65 13.78
CA SER A 1115 52.32 -40.62 14.78
C SER A 1115 53.04 -40.36 16.11
N MET A 1116 52.32 -40.54 17.19
CA MET A 1116 52.83 -40.46 18.56
C MET A 1116 52.46 -41.73 19.29
N GLU A 1117 53.36 -42.23 20.12
CA GLU A 1117 53.11 -43.37 20.98
C GLU A 1117 53.65 -43.08 22.39
N TYR A 1118 52.87 -43.42 23.40
CA TYR A 1118 53.25 -43.29 24.81
C TYR A 1118 52.98 -44.58 25.56
N GLU A 1119 54.02 -45.13 26.19
CA GLU A 1119 53.92 -46.27 27.09
C GLU A 1119 53.39 -45.80 28.45
N VAL A 1120 52.13 -46.12 28.73
CA VAL A 1120 51.45 -45.70 29.97
C VAL A 1120 51.97 -46.51 31.16
N PHE A 1121 52.02 -47.83 30.99
CA PHE A 1121 52.56 -48.81 31.94
C PHE A 1121 53.32 -49.90 31.18
N PRO A 1122 54.20 -50.69 31.84
CA PRO A 1122 54.81 -51.84 31.21
C PRO A 1122 53.74 -52.70 30.53
N ASN A 1123 53.90 -52.94 29.23
CA ASN A 1123 52.97 -53.67 28.37
C ASN A 1123 51.75 -52.92 27.83
N LEU A 1124 51.45 -51.67 28.21
CA LEU A 1124 50.33 -50.88 27.65
C LEU A 1124 50.82 -49.59 26.99
N LYS A 1125 50.48 -49.40 25.71
CA LYS A 1125 50.79 -48.20 24.94
C LYS A 1125 49.51 -47.56 24.41
N VAL A 1126 49.51 -46.24 24.33
CA VAL A 1126 48.49 -45.44 23.65
C VAL A 1126 49.14 -44.75 22.46
N ASN A 1127 48.49 -44.80 21.30
CA ASN A 1127 49.00 -44.17 20.08
C ASN A 1127 47.98 -43.20 19.49
N GLY A 1128 48.49 -42.15 18.87
CA GLY A 1128 47.71 -41.19 18.10
C GLY A 1128 48.37 -40.96 16.75
N LYS A 1129 47.58 -40.92 15.68
CA LYS A 1129 48.10 -40.76 14.31
C LYS A 1129 47.25 -39.78 13.54
N MET A 1130 47.90 -38.89 12.81
CA MET A 1130 47.28 -37.96 11.87
C MET A 1130 47.90 -38.15 10.50
N LYS A 1131 47.06 -38.29 9.47
CA LYS A 1131 47.50 -38.25 8.07
C LYS A 1131 46.74 -37.17 7.31
N ARG A 1132 47.41 -36.58 6.33
CA ARG A 1132 46.80 -35.60 5.42
C ARG A 1132 47.27 -35.87 3.99
N ARG A 1133 46.32 -36.19 3.10
CA ARG A 1133 46.54 -36.23 1.65
C ARG A 1133 46.11 -34.88 1.06
N GLU A 1134 47.09 -34.03 0.78
CA GLU A 1134 46.92 -32.68 0.23
C GLU A 1134 45.77 -31.85 0.87
N ARG A 1135 44.82 -31.35 0.08
CA ARG A 1135 43.61 -30.63 0.55
C ARG A 1135 42.36 -31.52 0.57
N GLU A 1136 42.48 -32.76 0.14
CA GLU A 1136 41.35 -33.64 -0.20
C GLU A 1136 40.95 -34.54 0.95
N GLU A 1137 41.92 -34.97 1.78
CA GLU A 1137 41.66 -35.94 2.85
C GLU A 1137 42.38 -35.60 4.16
N ARG A 1138 41.65 -35.76 5.27
CA ARG A 1138 42.19 -35.70 6.63
C ARG A 1138 41.78 -36.96 7.39
N PHE A 1139 42.73 -37.51 8.12
CA PHE A 1139 42.59 -38.76 8.84
C PHE A 1139 43.15 -38.61 10.26
N TYR A 1140 42.43 -39.12 11.25
CA TYR A 1140 42.83 -39.14 12.65
C TYR A 1140 42.53 -40.50 13.25
N GLU A 1141 43.51 -41.08 13.95
CA GLU A 1141 43.42 -42.37 14.62
C GLU A 1141 43.87 -42.22 16.07
N ILE A 1142 43.15 -42.88 16.97
CA ILE A 1142 43.54 -43.11 18.35
C ILE A 1142 43.48 -44.61 18.60
N GLY A 1143 44.57 -45.17 19.12
CA GLY A 1143 44.69 -46.59 19.38
C GLY A 1143 45.30 -46.90 20.75
N VAL A 1144 45.15 -48.16 21.13
CA VAL A 1144 45.74 -48.75 22.33
C VAL A 1144 46.32 -50.09 21.94
N SER A 1145 47.56 -50.35 22.36
CA SER A 1145 48.21 -51.64 22.17
C SER A 1145 48.57 -52.27 23.52
N TYR A 1146 48.32 -53.56 23.69
CA TYR A 1146 48.64 -54.32 24.90
C TYR A 1146 49.48 -55.56 24.58
N LYS A 1147 50.54 -55.80 25.35
CA LYS A 1147 51.35 -57.01 25.26
C LYS A 1147 50.93 -57.99 26.35
N PHE A 1148 50.44 -59.15 25.95
CA PHE A 1148 50.15 -60.25 26.87
C PHE A 1148 51.43 -60.86 27.44
#